data_AF-A0A8S3R8H1-F1
#
_entry.id   AF-A0A8S3R8H1-F1
#
_cell.length_a   1.000
_cell.length_b   1.000
_cell.length_c   1.000
_cell.angle_alpha   90.00
_cell.angle_beta   90.00
_cell.angle_gamma   90.00
#
_symmetry.space_group_name_H-M   'P 1'
#
loop_
_entity.id
_entity.type
_entity.pdbx_description
1 polymer ?
#
loop_
_entity_poly.entity_id
_entity_poly.type
_entity_poly.pdbx_seq_one_letter_code
_entity_poly.pdbx_strand_id
1 'polypeptide(L)'
;MSLRISGDHTYSATSDESNVENIATDDNILHIQSPPVMYIAEPLTDACTTSDFTSLDTCQETVPTTDSPMEKQYDFVDNGTSVPPGTPLCSIENHTSYYTPMQPSVPCEEDSPYTTKSSEAIQETGSFQIIMDNLNMNQKTRHKTEDTSNKVHNLVHSMAANDRATPTDPLDEIHPQADILSLSNELFIPSDNDIHNLNEDFKILIQRALVDNIPGLSEYRQVVQYHILHEFSQQAEKKSTVIPLGILEKDENITEQMIDVITHLQQYVPKRDKKLKPLLLGGDALSVERGEAAQKARIDAVTCEDRLDGFIWKSEDWHGHVISLQDTFNLHFKGSSSGEMGTLFQLKNKFDRRGVKSEVKDAVNDCREFLRFVTRGYIILGAMHLLGFDSLDKFKDLNHTSDTQKKEFLEKLSQDIVDKYIATEKFDLEAFKQTNTQEEGRHMCGYPGCKKSFAVDGKCRSKHRFRCPYKEFEGVIQQNNENDQQVQSTIEVEKDKKEDFKRNYSCSLLRDGLFDWCREDAARENDGERLVRMWRFDILKFALNNHVKYRLLAFKLHAQLLAILPPKQAFQLKNNRTVNIHGGKGANVPGDLALEFMNMRAKDALNSLRGNMTSASIERCGRSLQGCNDIIDSYTTGLNQFFGKPSNTKPSIQKDIDILVKHLQPEELFQDIPGRCHRTFDSISSNCLTKLDGQKLNSWLTS
;
A
#
# COMPACT_ATOMS: atom_id res chain seq x y z
N MET A 1 52.12 -17.53 -10.46
CA MET A 1 53.10 -17.67 -11.56
C MET A 1 53.11 -16.35 -12.33
N SER A 2 54.28 -15.83 -12.69
CA SER A 2 54.45 -14.43 -13.10
C SER A 2 53.92 -14.12 -14.52
N LEU A 3 53.37 -12.92 -14.73
CA LEU A 3 54.01 -11.87 -15.54
C LEU A 3 53.21 -10.56 -15.53
N ARG A 4 53.93 -9.44 -15.37
CA ARG A 4 53.48 -8.07 -15.65
C ARG A 4 53.75 -7.76 -17.12
N ILE A 5 52.90 -6.96 -17.77
CA ILE A 5 53.36 -5.85 -18.63
C ILE A 5 52.45 -4.64 -18.36
N SER A 6 53.08 -3.47 -18.24
CA SER A 6 52.50 -2.14 -17.98
C SER A 6 52.24 -1.36 -19.27
N GLY A 7 51.35 -0.37 -19.23
CA GLY A 7 51.14 0.57 -20.34
C GLY A 7 50.26 1.75 -19.97
N ASP A 8 50.81 2.71 -19.21
CA ASP A 8 50.26 4.07 -19.19
C ASP A 8 50.52 4.75 -20.55
N HIS A 9 49.58 5.59 -21.02
CA HIS A 9 49.90 6.96 -21.45
C HIS A 9 48.63 7.80 -21.73
N THR A 10 48.69 9.04 -21.23
CA THR A 10 47.71 10.13 -21.35
C THR A 10 47.91 10.98 -22.60
N TYR A 11 46.83 11.43 -23.26
CA TYR A 11 46.75 12.66 -24.10
C TYR A 11 45.27 13.10 -24.11
N SER A 12 44.85 14.16 -23.42
CA SER A 12 44.94 15.61 -23.74
C SER A 12 44.16 16.03 -24.99
N ALA A 13 43.21 16.96 -24.82
CA ALA A 13 42.36 17.50 -25.88
C ALA A 13 43.01 18.66 -26.65
N THR A 14 42.65 18.80 -27.93
CA THR A 14 42.76 20.03 -28.72
C THR A 14 41.55 20.17 -29.65
N SER A 15 41.14 21.42 -29.90
CA SER A 15 40.11 21.81 -30.86
C SER A 15 40.59 21.67 -32.31
N ASP A 16 39.65 21.64 -33.28
CA ASP A 16 39.47 22.76 -34.23
C ASP A 16 38.28 22.51 -35.19
N GLU A 17 37.66 23.60 -35.66
CA GLU A 17 36.54 23.61 -36.60
C GLU A 17 37.03 23.77 -38.06
N SER A 18 36.36 23.14 -39.04
CA SER A 18 35.98 23.78 -40.33
C SER A 18 35.27 22.83 -41.31
N ASN A 19 34.40 23.40 -42.15
CA ASN A 19 33.53 22.71 -43.12
C ASN A 19 34.23 22.30 -44.43
N VAL A 20 33.79 21.18 -45.04
CA VAL A 20 33.66 21.00 -46.51
C VAL A 20 32.43 20.13 -46.81
N GLU A 21 31.77 20.38 -47.95
CA GLU A 21 30.45 19.84 -48.33
C GLU A 21 30.44 18.45 -48.99
N ASN A 22 29.31 17.74 -48.81
CA ASN A 22 28.64 16.77 -49.68
C ASN A 22 29.38 16.11 -50.86
N ILE A 23 29.52 14.78 -50.79
CA ILE A 23 29.23 13.88 -51.93
C ILE A 23 28.33 12.75 -51.42
N ALA A 24 27.21 12.52 -52.11
CA ALA A 24 26.28 11.44 -51.79
C ALA A 24 26.65 10.13 -52.50
N THR A 25 26.54 9.02 -51.79
CA THR A 25 26.37 7.68 -52.34
C THR A 25 25.38 6.92 -51.48
N ASP A 26 24.31 6.41 -52.10
CA ASP A 26 23.28 5.60 -51.43
C ASP A 26 23.85 4.28 -50.90
N ASP A 27 23.57 3.98 -49.63
CA ASP A 27 23.47 2.60 -49.16
C ASP A 27 22.36 2.51 -48.10
N ASN A 28 21.29 1.77 -48.44
CA ASN A 28 20.09 1.62 -47.62
C ASN A 28 20.35 0.70 -46.42
N ILE A 29 20.85 1.25 -45.31
CA ILE A 29 20.78 0.59 -44.00
C ILE A 29 19.49 1.03 -43.31
N LEU A 30 18.57 0.08 -43.15
CA LEU A 30 17.36 0.24 -42.36
C LEU A 30 17.71 0.66 -40.92
N HIS A 31 17.41 1.91 -40.56
CA HIS A 31 17.40 2.35 -39.17
C HIS A 31 16.32 1.58 -38.40
N ILE A 32 16.73 0.49 -37.75
CA ILE A 32 15.94 -0.16 -36.72
C ILE A 32 15.88 0.81 -35.52
N GLN A 33 14.79 1.55 -35.42
CA GLN A 33 14.48 2.29 -34.20
C GLN A 33 14.38 1.29 -33.05
N SER A 34 15.25 1.45 -32.05
CA SER A 34 15.18 0.64 -30.83
C SER A 34 13.85 0.89 -30.12
N PRO A 35 13.18 -0.15 -29.59
CA PRO A 35 11.93 0.04 -28.86
C PRO A 35 12.17 0.89 -27.61
N PRO A 36 11.28 1.85 -27.29
CA PRO A 36 11.40 2.64 -26.07
C PRO A 36 11.20 1.74 -24.83
N VAL A 37 12.14 1.81 -23.90
CA VAL A 37 11.96 1.25 -22.55
C VAL A 37 10.81 2.01 -21.88
N MET A 38 9.91 1.29 -21.20
CA MET A 38 8.70 1.87 -20.61
C MET A 38 9.01 3.00 -19.64
N TYR A 39 8.77 4.23 -20.09
CA TYR A 39 8.29 5.29 -19.21
C TYR A 39 6.86 4.95 -18.77
N ILE A 40 6.48 5.45 -17.59
CA ILE A 40 5.08 5.52 -17.19
C ILE A 40 4.39 6.45 -18.19
N ALA A 41 3.69 5.88 -19.17
CA ALA A 41 2.80 6.64 -20.02
C ALA A 41 1.57 7.03 -19.20
N GLU A 42 1.31 8.33 -19.09
CA GLU A 42 0.07 8.83 -18.50
C GLU A 42 -1.13 8.20 -19.20
N PRO A 43 -2.17 7.73 -18.48
CA PRO A 43 -3.42 7.36 -19.13
C PRO A 43 -4.00 8.61 -19.78
N LEU A 44 -4.20 8.56 -21.10
CA LEU A 44 -4.89 9.60 -21.86
C LEU A 44 -6.24 9.89 -21.20
N THR A 45 -6.39 11.12 -20.69
CA THR A 45 -7.63 11.61 -20.12
C THR A 45 -8.65 11.86 -21.23
N ASP A 46 -9.70 11.05 -21.28
CA ASP A 46 -10.97 11.44 -21.89
C ASP A 46 -12.00 11.65 -20.77
N ALA A 47 -12.74 12.76 -20.87
CA ALA A 47 -13.67 13.21 -19.84
C ALA A 47 -15.02 12.45 -19.86
N CYS A 48 -15.83 12.68 -18.82
CA CYS A 48 -17.16 12.10 -18.55
C CYS A 48 -17.13 10.60 -18.17
N THR A 49 -17.67 10.15 -17.04
CA THR A 49 -18.59 10.80 -16.06
C THR A 49 -18.36 10.29 -14.64
N THR A 50 -18.73 11.13 -13.68
CA THR A 50 -18.79 10.87 -12.23
C THR A 50 -19.79 9.78 -11.84
N SER A 51 -19.50 9.05 -10.76
CA SER A 51 -20.52 8.52 -9.85
C SER A 51 -19.93 8.30 -8.44
N ASP A 52 -19.85 9.41 -7.70
CA ASP A 52 -20.11 9.56 -6.27
C ASP A 52 -19.92 8.37 -5.32
N PHE A 53 -18.84 8.42 -4.54
CA PHE A 53 -18.83 7.86 -3.19
C PHE A 53 -19.54 8.85 -2.24
N THR A 54 -20.83 8.64 -1.98
CA THR A 54 -21.50 9.21 -0.80
C THR A 54 -22.24 8.13 -0.03
N SER A 55 -22.04 8.13 1.28
CA SER A 55 -22.73 7.26 2.23
C SER A 55 -24.18 7.67 2.40
N LEU A 56 -25.11 6.70 2.46
CA LEU A 56 -26.30 6.81 3.31
C LEU A 56 -26.97 5.44 3.54
N ASP A 57 -26.92 4.98 4.78
CA ASP A 57 -27.83 3.95 5.30
C ASP A 57 -29.28 4.46 5.25
N THR A 58 -30.22 3.66 4.76
CA THR A 58 -31.50 3.40 5.45
C THR A 58 -32.29 2.28 4.78
N CYS A 59 -32.54 1.19 5.52
CA CYS A 59 -33.50 0.18 5.10
C CYS A 59 -34.93 0.61 5.48
N GLN A 60 -35.86 0.64 4.53
CA GLN A 60 -37.29 0.38 4.78
C GLN A 60 -37.89 -0.46 3.66
N GLU A 61 -38.76 -1.40 4.04
CA GLU A 61 -39.47 -2.32 3.15
C GLU A 61 -40.61 -1.58 2.42
N THR A 62 -40.88 -1.92 1.16
CA THR A 62 -42.26 -2.18 0.66
C THR A 62 -42.26 -2.73 -0.77
N VAL A 63 -43.08 -3.75 -0.98
CA VAL A 63 -43.55 -4.31 -2.28
C VAL A 63 -45.00 -3.82 -2.40
N PRO A 64 -45.50 -3.30 -3.56
CA PRO A 64 -46.02 -4.22 -4.58
C PRO A 64 -46.10 -3.76 -6.07
N THR A 65 -45.90 -4.75 -6.95
CA THR A 65 -46.66 -5.13 -8.17
C THR A 65 -47.05 -4.16 -9.32
N THR A 66 -47.15 -4.81 -10.50
CA THR A 66 -48.14 -4.66 -11.61
C THR A 66 -47.91 -3.68 -12.77
N ASP A 67 -47.98 -4.29 -13.97
CA ASP A 67 -48.60 -3.86 -15.23
C ASP A 67 -47.95 -2.82 -16.16
N SER A 68 -47.50 -3.32 -17.32
CA SER A 68 -47.52 -2.64 -18.62
C SER A 68 -48.98 -2.41 -19.07
N PRO A 69 -49.29 -1.44 -19.97
CA PRO A 69 -49.22 -1.78 -21.40
C PRO A 69 -48.94 -0.62 -22.41
N MET A 70 -48.33 -1.01 -23.54
CA MET A 70 -48.63 -0.68 -24.95
C MET A 70 -48.71 0.76 -25.53
N GLU A 71 -48.27 0.79 -26.81
CA GLU A 71 -48.84 1.49 -27.99
C GLU A 71 -48.45 2.93 -28.37
N LYS A 72 -47.68 3.03 -29.49
CA LYS A 72 -48.06 3.61 -30.81
C LYS A 72 -46.80 3.65 -31.68
N GLN A 73 -46.60 2.77 -32.67
CA GLN A 73 -47.23 2.73 -34.00
C GLN A 73 -47.12 4.05 -34.79
N TYR A 74 -46.23 4.04 -35.79
CA TYR A 74 -46.31 4.85 -37.01
C TYR A 74 -45.73 4.05 -38.18
N ASP A 75 -46.60 3.63 -39.09
CA ASP A 75 -46.23 3.10 -40.41
C ASP A 75 -45.78 4.24 -41.34
N PHE A 76 -44.90 3.98 -42.31
CA PHE A 76 -45.04 4.53 -43.68
C PHE A 76 -44.18 3.80 -44.74
N VAL A 77 -44.86 2.94 -45.51
CA VAL A 77 -44.68 2.64 -46.95
C VAL A 77 -43.33 2.10 -47.48
N ASP A 78 -43.40 0.84 -47.92
CA ASP A 78 -42.50 0.18 -48.88
C ASP A 78 -43.05 0.33 -50.33
N ASN A 79 -42.20 0.19 -51.35
CA ASN A 79 -42.57 0.08 -52.77
C ASN A 79 -41.52 -0.79 -53.53
N GLY A 80 -41.97 -1.90 -54.13
CA GLY A 80 -41.13 -2.91 -54.81
C GLY A 80 -40.52 -2.51 -56.17
N THR A 81 -40.05 -3.42 -57.05
CA THR A 81 -40.32 -4.88 -57.15
C THR A 81 -39.34 -5.61 -58.14
N SER A 82 -38.94 -6.87 -57.84
CA SER A 82 -38.41 -7.97 -58.74
C SER A 82 -37.17 -7.67 -59.68
N VAL A 83 -36.56 -8.53 -60.55
CA VAL A 83 -36.74 -9.91 -61.13
C VAL A 83 -35.35 -10.63 -61.34
N PRO A 84 -35.21 -11.99 -61.35
CA PRO A 84 -33.92 -12.75 -61.53
C PRO A 84 -33.83 -13.51 -62.90
N PRO A 85 -33.12 -14.67 -63.11
CA PRO A 85 -31.76 -15.17 -62.78
C PRO A 85 -30.89 -15.61 -64.03
N GLY A 86 -29.59 -15.99 -63.89
CA GLY A 86 -28.82 -16.66 -64.98
C GLY A 86 -27.34 -17.07 -64.73
N THR A 87 -26.99 -18.32 -65.07
CA THR A 87 -25.70 -19.10 -64.95
C THR A 87 -24.76 -19.01 -66.19
N PRO A 88 -23.58 -19.72 -66.31
CA PRO A 88 -22.63 -20.34 -65.34
C PRO A 88 -21.09 -20.19 -65.66
N LEU A 89 -20.24 -20.74 -64.77
CA LEU A 89 -18.93 -21.44 -64.98
C LEU A 89 -17.83 -20.91 -65.92
N CYS A 90 -16.62 -20.75 -65.36
CA CYS A 90 -15.40 -21.35 -65.91
C CYS A 90 -14.43 -21.78 -64.78
N SER A 91 -13.69 -22.86 -65.00
CA SER A 91 -12.93 -23.62 -64.00
C SER A 91 -11.41 -23.54 -64.20
N ILE A 92 -10.64 -23.57 -63.10
CA ILE A 92 -9.23 -24.00 -63.10
C ILE A 92 -9.06 -25.06 -61.98
N GLU A 93 -8.18 -26.01 -62.23
CA GLU A 93 -8.26 -27.38 -61.70
C GLU A 93 -7.59 -27.61 -60.34
N ASN A 94 -7.93 -28.76 -59.75
CA ASN A 94 -7.48 -29.21 -58.43
C ASN A 94 -6.01 -29.65 -58.42
N HIS A 95 -5.29 -29.31 -57.35
CA HIS A 95 -4.32 -30.23 -56.76
C HIS A 95 -4.75 -30.61 -55.34
N THR A 96 -5.28 -31.82 -55.21
CA THR A 96 -5.68 -32.43 -53.94
C THR A 96 -4.46 -32.91 -53.16
N SER A 97 -4.31 -32.44 -51.92
CA SER A 97 -3.62 -33.19 -50.87
C SER A 97 -4.60 -33.44 -49.73
N TYR A 98 -4.70 -34.69 -49.30
CA TYR A 98 -5.73 -35.13 -48.35
C TYR A 98 -5.36 -34.70 -46.93
N TYR A 99 -6.04 -33.68 -46.39
CA TYR A 99 -6.12 -33.48 -44.95
C TYR A 99 -7.37 -34.21 -44.41
N THR A 100 -7.15 -35.26 -43.63
CA THR A 100 -8.22 -35.99 -42.95
C THR A 100 -8.66 -35.17 -41.74
N PRO A 101 -9.97 -34.87 -41.55
CA PRO A 101 -10.43 -34.18 -40.35
C PRO A 101 -10.35 -35.14 -39.16
N MET A 102 -9.45 -34.87 -38.20
CA MET A 102 -9.54 -35.52 -36.90
C MET A 102 -10.74 -34.95 -36.14
N GLN A 103 -11.69 -35.82 -35.80
CA GLN A 103 -12.84 -35.45 -34.97
C GLN A 103 -12.40 -35.15 -33.53
N PRO A 104 -12.98 -34.13 -32.88
CA PRO A 104 -12.73 -33.88 -31.46
C PRO A 104 -13.43 -34.96 -30.63
N SER A 105 -12.65 -35.95 -30.19
CA SER A 105 -13.07 -36.95 -29.20
C SER A 105 -12.01 -37.09 -28.13
N VAL A 106 -11.98 -36.12 -27.22
CA VAL A 106 -11.29 -36.21 -25.93
C VAL A 106 -12.33 -35.95 -24.86
N PRO A 107 -12.57 -36.87 -23.91
CA PRO A 107 -13.48 -36.63 -22.80
C PRO A 107 -13.01 -35.48 -21.92
N CYS A 108 -13.95 -34.69 -21.41
CA CYS A 108 -13.67 -33.73 -20.35
C CYS A 108 -13.50 -34.48 -19.02
N GLU A 109 -12.27 -34.88 -18.66
CA GLU A 109 -11.82 -35.21 -17.29
C GLU A 109 -10.35 -35.70 -17.30
N GLU A 110 -9.37 -34.80 -17.40
CA GLU A 110 -7.97 -35.08 -16.97
C GLU A 110 -7.34 -33.80 -16.38
N ASP A 111 -6.69 -33.93 -15.23
CA ASP A 111 -5.95 -32.84 -14.58
C ASP A 111 -4.86 -32.28 -15.50
N SER A 112 -4.80 -30.96 -15.66
CA SER A 112 -3.85 -30.35 -16.58
C SER A 112 -2.40 -30.54 -16.09
N PRO A 113 -1.48 -31.08 -16.91
CA PRO A 113 -0.11 -31.41 -16.47
C PRO A 113 0.76 -30.20 -16.13
N TYR A 114 0.26 -28.97 -16.31
CA TYR A 114 0.87 -27.75 -15.80
C TYR A 114 0.52 -27.47 -14.33
N THR A 115 -0.70 -27.83 -13.90
CA THR A 115 -1.17 -27.66 -12.51
C THR A 115 -0.44 -28.61 -11.57
N THR A 116 -0.20 -29.85 -12.02
CA THR A 116 0.62 -30.82 -11.28
C THR A 116 2.04 -30.28 -11.09
N LYS A 117 2.69 -29.82 -12.17
CA LYS A 117 4.06 -29.28 -12.12
C LYS A 117 4.21 -28.02 -11.27
N SER A 118 3.23 -27.10 -11.27
CA SER A 118 3.30 -25.94 -10.37
C SER A 118 3.11 -26.37 -8.91
N SER A 119 2.21 -27.31 -8.63
CA SER A 119 2.04 -27.86 -7.28
C SER A 119 3.27 -28.61 -6.77
N GLU A 120 3.95 -29.39 -7.63
CA GLU A 120 5.20 -30.10 -7.32
C GLU A 120 6.35 -29.11 -7.07
N ALA A 121 6.56 -28.14 -7.96
CA ALA A 121 7.61 -27.12 -7.80
C ALA A 121 7.40 -26.23 -6.56
N ILE A 122 6.15 -25.98 -6.17
CA ILE A 122 5.81 -25.27 -4.92
C ILE A 122 6.09 -26.17 -3.70
N GLN A 123 5.72 -27.46 -3.74
CA GLN A 123 5.94 -28.39 -2.64
C GLN A 123 7.42 -28.76 -2.42
N GLU A 124 8.24 -28.77 -3.47
CA GLU A 124 9.69 -29.01 -3.38
C GLU A 124 10.46 -27.85 -2.73
N THR A 125 9.91 -26.63 -2.69
CA THR A 125 10.68 -25.40 -2.42
C THR A 125 10.50 -24.79 -1.04
N GLY A 126 9.78 -25.46 -0.12
CA GLY A 126 9.70 -25.10 1.30
C GLY A 126 8.33 -24.59 1.73
N SER A 127 8.30 -23.60 2.63
CA SER A 127 7.06 -22.91 3.01
C SER A 127 6.82 -21.68 2.13
N PHE A 128 5.56 -21.37 1.90
CA PHE A 128 5.13 -20.28 1.02
C PHE A 128 3.78 -19.73 1.49
N GLN A 129 3.38 -18.64 0.86
CA GLN A 129 2.11 -17.96 1.06
C GLN A 129 1.52 -17.58 -0.29
N ILE A 130 0.21 -17.34 -0.33
CA ILE A 130 -0.49 -16.86 -1.53
C ILE A 130 -0.91 -15.41 -1.30
N ILE A 131 -0.82 -14.58 -2.35
CA ILE A 131 -1.37 -13.23 -2.38
C ILE A 131 -2.37 -13.19 -3.54
N MET A 132 -3.55 -12.62 -3.31
CA MET A 132 -4.57 -12.39 -4.34
C MET A 132 -5.06 -10.94 -4.36
N ASP A 133 -5.59 -10.52 -5.50
CA ASP A 133 -6.15 -9.19 -5.73
C ASP A 133 -7.12 -9.24 -6.93
N ASN A 134 -7.94 -8.20 -7.04
CA ASN A 134 -8.97 -8.06 -8.07
C ASN A 134 -8.41 -7.44 -9.36
N LEU A 135 -8.54 -8.17 -10.46
CA LEU A 135 -8.06 -7.82 -11.79
C LEU A 135 -9.21 -7.30 -12.68
N ASN A 136 -9.89 -6.24 -12.24
CA ASN A 136 -10.97 -5.61 -13.01
C ASN A 136 -10.48 -5.01 -14.34
N MET A 137 -11.19 -5.27 -15.44
CA MET A 137 -10.85 -4.77 -16.78
C MET A 137 -12.07 -4.30 -17.58
N ASN A 138 -11.90 -3.22 -18.36
CA ASN A 138 -12.94 -2.65 -19.22
C ASN A 138 -12.63 -2.89 -20.70
N GLN A 139 -13.41 -3.76 -21.34
CA GLN A 139 -13.35 -4.02 -22.78
C GLN A 139 -14.23 -3.02 -23.53
N LYS A 140 -13.60 -2.05 -24.22
CA LYS A 140 -14.31 -1.10 -25.10
C LYS A 140 -14.66 -1.77 -26.44
N THR A 141 -15.94 -1.71 -26.81
CA THR A 141 -16.42 -2.20 -28.12
C THR A 141 -16.35 -1.11 -29.17
N ARG A 142 -15.76 -1.40 -30.34
CA ARG A 142 -15.55 -0.42 -31.43
C ARG A 142 -16.87 0.08 -32.05
N HIS A 143 -17.82 -0.82 -32.24
CA HIS A 143 -19.13 -0.53 -32.81
C HIS A 143 -20.18 -0.94 -31.79
N LYS A 144 -20.75 0.05 -31.07
CA LYS A 144 -21.83 -0.22 -30.13
C LYS A 144 -23.12 -0.48 -30.91
N THR A 145 -23.77 -1.60 -30.60
CA THR A 145 -25.14 -1.94 -31.03
C THR A 145 -25.97 -2.30 -29.80
N GLU A 146 -27.26 -2.57 -29.97
CA GLU A 146 -28.10 -3.11 -28.90
C GLU A 146 -27.52 -4.44 -28.34
N ASP A 147 -27.07 -5.33 -29.23
CA ASP A 147 -26.42 -6.61 -28.88
C ASP A 147 -24.96 -6.48 -28.42
N THR A 148 -24.30 -5.35 -28.69
CA THR A 148 -22.84 -5.20 -28.50
C THR A 148 -22.49 -3.96 -27.69
N SER A 149 -22.43 -4.13 -26.36
CA SER A 149 -22.04 -3.10 -25.40
C SER A 149 -20.56 -3.19 -25.00
N ASN A 150 -20.08 -2.27 -24.15
CA ASN A 150 -18.79 -2.44 -23.48
C ASN A 150 -18.93 -3.53 -22.39
N LYS A 151 -17.91 -4.38 -22.22
CA LYS A 151 -17.92 -5.42 -21.18
C LYS A 151 -16.99 -5.04 -20.04
N VAL A 152 -17.45 -5.23 -18.81
CA VAL A 152 -16.61 -5.24 -17.61
C VAL A 152 -16.27 -6.70 -17.33
N HIS A 153 -14.99 -6.98 -17.12
CA HIS A 153 -14.47 -8.29 -16.74
C HIS A 153 -13.98 -8.18 -15.31
N ASN A 154 -14.69 -8.84 -14.38
CA ASN A 154 -14.32 -8.94 -12.98
C ASN A 154 -13.56 -10.26 -12.83
N LEU A 155 -12.28 -10.17 -12.48
CA LEU A 155 -11.34 -11.29 -12.48
C LEU A 155 -10.59 -11.31 -11.15
N VAL A 156 -10.12 -12.48 -10.69
CA VAL A 156 -9.16 -12.56 -9.58
C VAL A 156 -7.81 -13.05 -10.11
N HIS A 157 -6.74 -12.40 -9.71
CA HIS A 157 -5.37 -12.81 -10.00
C HIS A 157 -4.66 -13.15 -8.69
N SER A 158 -3.74 -14.13 -8.75
CA SER A 158 -3.03 -14.58 -7.55
C SER A 158 -1.62 -15.07 -7.85
N MET A 159 -0.77 -15.01 -6.83
CA MET A 159 0.61 -15.50 -6.86
C MET A 159 0.95 -16.29 -5.60
N ALA A 160 1.78 -17.32 -5.74
CA ALA A 160 2.52 -17.90 -4.63
C ALA A 160 3.87 -17.18 -4.48
N ALA A 161 4.27 -16.89 -3.25
CA ALA A 161 5.58 -16.34 -2.91
C ALA A 161 6.23 -17.22 -1.83
N ASN A 162 7.46 -17.67 -2.09
CA ASN A 162 8.18 -18.52 -1.14
C ASN A 162 8.71 -17.71 0.04
N ASP A 163 8.65 -18.31 1.22
CA ASP A 163 9.26 -17.76 2.43
C ASP A 163 10.79 -17.75 2.28
N ARG A 164 11.41 -16.63 2.65
CA ARG A 164 12.88 -16.46 2.64
C ARG A 164 13.45 -16.51 4.05
N ALA A 165 12.72 -15.93 5.01
CA ALA A 165 12.97 -16.13 6.43
C ALA A 165 12.34 -17.46 6.87
N THR A 166 13.14 -18.30 7.52
CA THR A 166 12.72 -19.55 8.14
C THR A 166 13.21 -19.54 9.60
N PRO A 167 12.47 -20.13 10.55
CA PRO A 167 12.88 -20.14 11.94
C PRO A 167 14.10 -21.06 12.12
N THR A 168 15.05 -20.65 12.95
CA THR A 168 16.23 -21.44 13.34
C THR A 168 15.86 -22.69 14.13
N ASP A 169 14.90 -22.56 15.05
CA ASP A 169 14.41 -23.63 15.91
C ASP A 169 13.01 -24.12 15.46
N PRO A 170 12.65 -25.39 15.74
CA PRO A 170 11.29 -25.89 15.51
C PRO A 170 10.26 -25.12 16.35
N LEU A 171 9.33 -24.45 15.66
CA LEU A 171 8.21 -23.72 16.27
C LEU A 171 6.93 -24.56 16.23
N ASP A 172 6.04 -24.37 17.22
CA ASP A 172 4.73 -25.03 17.27
C ASP A 172 3.87 -24.62 16.05
N GLU A 173 3.24 -25.63 15.43
CA GLU A 173 2.42 -25.51 14.21
C GLU A 173 0.91 -25.60 14.49
N ILE A 174 0.50 -25.85 15.75
CA ILE A 174 -0.84 -26.29 16.13
C ILE A 174 -1.47 -25.35 17.16
N HIS A 175 -0.76 -25.02 18.24
CA HIS A 175 -1.35 -24.31 19.37
C HIS A 175 -1.23 -22.78 19.21
N PRO A 176 -2.32 -22.01 19.38
CA PRO A 176 -2.26 -20.56 19.49
C PRO A 176 -1.29 -20.10 20.58
N GLN A 177 -0.67 -18.93 20.40
CA GLN A 177 0.31 -18.37 21.35
C GLN A 177 -0.31 -17.96 22.69
N ALA A 178 -1.55 -17.47 22.66
CA ALA A 178 -2.30 -17.04 23.84
C ALA A 178 -3.81 -17.04 23.54
N ASP A 179 -4.64 -16.95 24.59
CA ASP A 179 -6.04 -16.54 24.43
C ASP A 179 -6.08 -15.01 24.22
N ILE A 180 -6.68 -14.57 23.12
CA ILE A 180 -6.84 -13.14 22.82
C ILE A 180 -7.62 -12.40 23.92
N LEU A 181 -8.59 -13.06 24.56
CA LEU A 181 -9.40 -12.47 25.64
C LEU A 181 -8.60 -12.27 26.94
N SER A 182 -7.41 -12.85 27.04
CA SER A 182 -6.48 -12.66 28.16
C SER A 182 -5.47 -11.52 27.94
N LEU A 183 -5.40 -10.94 26.73
CA LEU A 183 -4.46 -9.88 26.39
C LEU A 183 -4.93 -8.51 26.88
N SER A 184 -3.99 -7.67 27.34
CA SER A 184 -4.26 -6.26 27.61
C SER A 184 -4.39 -5.47 26.30
N ASN A 185 -5.33 -4.54 26.23
CA ASN A 185 -5.50 -3.60 25.11
C ASN A 185 -4.23 -2.76 24.86
N GLU A 186 -3.39 -2.56 25.88
CA GLU A 186 -2.09 -1.88 25.77
C GLU A 186 -1.14 -2.55 24.76
N LEU A 187 -1.26 -3.87 24.54
CA LEU A 187 -0.39 -4.61 23.61
C LEU A 187 -0.69 -4.32 22.12
N PHE A 188 -1.84 -3.72 21.84
CA PHE A 188 -2.30 -3.39 20.48
C PHE A 188 -1.95 -1.94 20.07
N ILE A 189 -1.48 -1.11 21.00
CA ILE A 189 -1.08 0.28 20.75
C ILE A 189 0.43 0.46 20.92
N PRO A 190 1.05 1.54 20.41
CA PRO A 190 2.48 1.76 20.56
C PRO A 190 2.90 1.89 22.02
N SER A 191 3.87 1.08 22.43
CA SER A 191 4.53 1.18 23.73
C SER A 191 5.59 2.29 23.77
N ASP A 192 6.07 2.67 24.96
CA ASP A 192 7.25 3.54 25.12
C ASP A 192 8.48 3.02 24.34
N ASN A 193 8.64 1.70 24.27
CA ASN A 193 9.71 1.05 23.49
C ASN A 193 9.47 1.16 21.97
N ASP A 194 8.21 1.11 21.50
CA ASP A 194 7.89 1.38 20.10
C ASP A 194 8.20 2.84 19.73
N ILE A 195 7.87 3.80 20.62
CA ILE A 195 8.20 5.22 20.42
C ILE A 195 9.73 5.42 20.36
N HIS A 196 10.48 4.81 21.28
CA HIS A 196 11.94 4.87 21.26
C HIS A 196 12.52 4.30 19.96
N ASN A 197 12.13 3.08 19.58
CA ASN A 197 12.66 2.43 18.37
C ASN A 197 12.27 3.15 17.07
N LEU A 198 11.11 3.81 17.02
CA LEU A 198 10.72 4.68 15.91
C LEU A 198 11.60 5.94 15.84
N ASN A 199 11.93 6.53 16.99
CA ASN A 199 12.82 7.69 17.06
C ASN A 199 14.27 7.32 16.64
N GLU A 200 14.76 6.13 16.99
CA GLU A 200 16.04 5.61 16.49
C GLU A 200 16.05 5.40 14.97
N ASP A 201 14.97 4.83 14.41
CA ASP A 201 14.82 4.74 12.95
C ASP A 201 14.84 6.13 12.29
N PHE A 202 14.12 7.10 12.85
CA PHE A 202 14.11 8.49 12.36
C PHE A 202 15.50 9.11 12.40
N LYS A 203 16.28 8.90 13.46
CA LYS A 203 17.66 9.38 13.57
C LYS A 203 18.50 8.88 12.39
N ILE A 204 18.45 7.59 12.08
CA ILE A 204 19.18 7.00 10.95
C ILE A 204 18.74 7.62 9.62
N LEU A 205 17.43 7.82 9.39
CA LEU A 205 16.92 8.47 8.17
C LEU A 205 17.32 9.95 8.06
N ILE A 206 17.36 10.67 9.17
CA ILE A 206 17.84 12.05 9.28
C ILE A 206 19.33 12.11 8.94
N GLN A 207 20.15 11.22 9.49
CA GLN A 207 21.58 11.16 9.19
C GLN A 207 21.84 10.93 7.68
N ARG A 208 21.08 10.02 7.04
CA ARG A 208 21.10 9.85 5.58
C ARG A 208 20.70 11.12 4.84
N ALA A 209 19.62 11.78 5.26
CA ALA A 209 19.15 13.02 4.63
C ALA A 209 20.19 14.15 4.73
N LEU A 210 20.86 14.29 5.87
CA LEU A 210 21.93 15.28 6.04
C LEU A 210 23.15 14.96 5.16
N VAL A 211 23.66 13.72 5.20
CA VAL A 211 24.89 13.34 4.50
C VAL A 211 24.71 13.21 2.98
N ASP A 212 23.56 12.71 2.51
CA ASP A 212 23.30 12.63 1.06
C ASP A 212 23.05 14.00 0.42
N ASN A 213 22.63 15.02 1.19
CA ASN A 213 22.14 16.28 0.63
C ASN A 213 22.85 17.55 1.15
N ILE A 214 23.90 17.43 1.98
CA ILE A 214 24.77 18.54 2.41
C ILE A 214 26.22 18.24 1.96
N PRO A 215 26.77 18.95 0.95
CA PRO A 215 28.11 18.65 0.41
C PRO A 215 29.25 18.67 1.44
N GLY A 216 29.17 19.54 2.46
CA GLY A 216 30.15 19.62 3.55
C GLY A 216 30.17 18.39 4.46
N LEU A 217 29.15 17.53 4.41
CA LEU A 217 29.07 16.27 5.16
C LEU A 217 29.40 15.03 4.31
N SER A 218 29.87 15.20 3.07
CA SER A 218 30.19 14.08 2.18
C SER A 218 31.18 13.07 2.77
N GLU A 219 32.17 13.52 3.55
CA GLU A 219 33.11 12.65 4.28
C GLU A 219 32.52 11.98 5.55
N TYR A 220 31.22 12.00 5.76
CA TYR A 220 30.54 11.29 6.86
C TYR A 220 29.81 10.05 6.32
N ARG A 221 29.81 9.83 5.00
CA ARG A 221 29.11 8.74 4.32
C ARG A 221 29.50 7.35 4.83
N GLN A 222 30.74 7.16 5.26
CA GLN A 222 31.26 5.91 5.80
C GLN A 222 30.77 5.60 7.23
N VAL A 223 30.28 6.58 7.99
CA VAL A 223 29.73 6.37 9.35
C VAL A 223 28.20 6.29 9.38
N VAL A 224 27.52 6.56 8.26
CA VAL A 224 26.05 6.50 8.14
C VAL A 224 25.57 5.09 7.80
N GLN A 225 24.55 4.62 8.52
CA GLN A 225 23.90 3.35 8.25
C GLN A 225 22.85 3.48 7.14
N TYR A 226 23.19 3.03 5.93
CA TYR A 226 22.28 3.04 4.77
C TYR A 226 21.30 1.86 4.69
N HIS A 227 21.57 0.76 5.39
CA HIS A 227 20.69 -0.41 5.53
C HIS A 227 20.54 -0.73 7.02
N ILE A 228 19.30 -0.70 7.54
CA ILE A 228 19.03 -1.08 8.94
C ILE A 228 19.04 -2.61 8.99
N LEU A 229 19.96 -3.16 9.78
CA LEU A 229 20.20 -4.60 9.84
C LEU A 229 19.29 -5.24 10.89
N HIS A 230 18.71 -6.37 10.54
CA HIS A 230 17.87 -7.22 11.39
C HIS A 230 18.23 -8.70 11.15
N GLU A 231 17.63 -9.60 11.93
CA GLU A 231 17.92 -11.04 11.95
C GLU A 231 17.90 -11.69 10.55
N PHE A 232 17.01 -11.24 9.67
CA PHE A 232 16.78 -11.83 8.34
C PHE A 232 17.31 -11.01 7.16
N SER A 233 18.18 -10.02 7.39
CA SER A 233 18.66 -9.14 6.29
C SER A 233 19.40 -9.91 5.18
N GLN A 234 20.10 -11.01 5.49
CA GLN A 234 20.77 -11.84 4.47
C GLN A 234 19.77 -12.62 3.60
N GLN A 235 18.60 -12.94 4.14
CA GLN A 235 17.50 -13.61 3.46
C GLN A 235 16.70 -12.59 2.63
N ALA A 236 16.49 -11.38 3.16
CA ALA A 236 15.82 -10.27 2.50
C ALA A 236 16.55 -9.75 1.25
N GLU A 237 17.89 -9.86 1.22
CA GLU A 237 18.71 -9.53 0.05
C GLU A 237 18.53 -10.54 -1.11
N LYS A 238 18.04 -11.75 -0.88
CA LYS A 238 17.87 -12.76 -1.93
C LYS A 238 16.65 -12.44 -2.80
N LYS A 239 16.79 -12.61 -4.13
CA LYS A 239 15.66 -12.60 -5.08
C LYS A 239 14.61 -13.64 -4.63
N SER A 240 13.35 -13.23 -4.56
CA SER A 240 12.23 -14.11 -4.23
C SER A 240 11.90 -15.04 -5.39
N THR A 241 11.53 -16.28 -5.06
CA THR A 241 10.75 -17.14 -5.96
C THR A 241 9.28 -16.72 -5.83
N VAL A 242 8.70 -16.29 -6.95
CA VAL A 242 7.29 -15.91 -7.07
C VAL A 242 6.73 -16.63 -8.29
N ILE A 243 5.56 -17.24 -8.15
CA ILE A 243 4.91 -18.05 -9.19
C ILE A 243 3.47 -17.53 -9.37
N PRO A 244 3.08 -17.00 -10.55
CA PRO A 244 1.70 -16.64 -10.81
C PRO A 244 0.83 -17.91 -10.88
N LEU A 245 -0.29 -17.91 -10.17
CA LEU A 245 -1.19 -19.07 -10.07
C LEU A 245 -2.32 -19.03 -11.12
N GLY A 246 -2.32 -17.99 -11.97
CA GLY A 246 -3.29 -17.79 -13.03
C GLY A 246 -4.39 -16.79 -12.68
N ILE A 247 -5.27 -16.56 -13.65
CA ILE A 247 -6.36 -15.59 -13.58
C ILE A 247 -7.69 -16.37 -13.62
N LEU A 248 -8.60 -16.03 -12.72
CA LEU A 248 -9.93 -16.62 -12.61
C LEU A 248 -10.98 -15.61 -13.06
N GLU A 249 -11.91 -16.02 -13.92
CA GLU A 249 -13.13 -15.26 -14.23
C GLU A 249 -14.13 -15.39 -13.09
N LYS A 250 -13.83 -14.71 -12.00
CA LYS A 250 -14.59 -14.67 -10.76
C LYS A 250 -14.56 -13.26 -10.18
N ASP A 251 -15.69 -12.85 -9.65
CA ASP A 251 -15.85 -11.60 -8.92
C ASP A 251 -15.85 -11.87 -7.42
N GLU A 252 -14.75 -11.49 -6.75
CA GLU A 252 -14.64 -11.56 -5.28
C GLU A 252 -15.72 -10.76 -4.52
N ASN A 253 -16.38 -9.78 -5.15
CA ASN A 253 -17.53 -9.08 -4.56
C ASN A 253 -18.74 -10.01 -4.33
N ILE A 254 -18.81 -11.15 -5.05
CA ILE A 254 -19.91 -12.10 -5.00
C ILE A 254 -19.48 -13.30 -4.15
N THR A 255 -20.11 -13.52 -2.99
CA THR A 255 -19.71 -14.54 -2.01
C THR A 255 -19.59 -15.95 -2.61
N GLU A 256 -20.49 -16.36 -3.50
CA GLU A 256 -20.43 -17.66 -4.18
C GLU A 256 -19.18 -17.79 -5.06
N GLN A 257 -18.84 -16.73 -5.80
CA GLN A 257 -17.65 -16.71 -6.64
C GLN A 257 -16.36 -16.58 -5.81
N MET A 258 -16.41 -15.92 -4.66
CA MET A 258 -15.32 -15.90 -3.69
C MET A 258 -15.09 -17.29 -3.07
N ILE A 259 -16.16 -18.04 -2.79
CA ILE A 259 -16.06 -19.46 -2.38
C ILE A 259 -15.39 -20.28 -3.49
N ASP A 260 -15.75 -20.08 -4.77
CA ASP A 260 -15.09 -20.75 -5.90
C ASP A 260 -13.59 -20.41 -6.00
N VAL A 261 -13.22 -19.12 -5.83
CA VAL A 261 -11.82 -18.66 -5.83
C VAL A 261 -11.02 -19.36 -4.73
N ILE A 262 -11.52 -19.37 -3.50
CA ILE A 262 -10.82 -20.00 -2.38
C ILE A 262 -10.75 -21.52 -2.59
N THR A 263 -11.84 -22.15 -3.06
CA THR A 263 -11.88 -23.58 -3.40
C THR A 263 -10.83 -23.94 -4.45
N HIS A 264 -10.69 -23.13 -5.50
CA HIS A 264 -9.65 -23.29 -6.51
C HIS A 264 -8.24 -23.16 -5.91
N LEU A 265 -8.00 -22.14 -5.07
CA LEU A 265 -6.68 -21.95 -4.45
C LEU A 265 -6.31 -23.09 -3.48
N GLN A 266 -7.29 -23.77 -2.86
CA GLN A 266 -7.02 -24.88 -1.94
C GLN A 266 -6.32 -26.09 -2.60
N GLN A 267 -6.31 -26.20 -3.93
CA GLN A 267 -5.51 -27.22 -4.63
C GLN A 267 -4.00 -27.12 -4.32
N TYR A 268 -3.52 -25.92 -3.99
CA TYR A 268 -2.12 -25.66 -3.66
C TYR A 268 -1.81 -25.88 -2.17
N VAL A 269 -2.81 -26.04 -1.31
CA VAL A 269 -2.63 -26.16 0.14
C VAL A 269 -2.07 -27.55 0.48
N PRO A 270 -0.88 -27.65 1.11
CA PRO A 270 -0.26 -28.94 1.43
C PRO A 270 -1.14 -29.79 2.35
N LYS A 271 -1.23 -31.10 2.06
CA LYS A 271 -1.92 -32.07 2.90
C LYS A 271 -0.92 -32.94 3.66
N ARG A 272 -1.05 -33.02 4.99
CA ARG A 272 -0.34 -34.00 5.84
C ARG A 272 -1.37 -34.85 6.57
N ASP A 273 -1.21 -36.17 6.52
CA ASP A 273 -2.13 -37.14 7.14
C ASP A 273 -3.62 -36.92 6.75
N LYS A 274 -3.83 -36.56 5.48
CA LYS A 274 -5.13 -36.17 4.89
C LYS A 274 -5.79 -34.92 5.49
N LYS A 275 -5.06 -34.12 6.27
CA LYS A 275 -5.51 -32.80 6.76
C LYS A 275 -4.81 -31.68 5.99
N LEU A 276 -5.56 -30.63 5.67
CA LEU A 276 -5.01 -29.38 5.15
C LEU A 276 -4.05 -28.75 6.18
N LYS A 277 -2.92 -28.22 5.71
CA LYS A 277 -2.05 -27.32 6.50
C LYS A 277 -2.29 -25.89 6.06
N PRO A 278 -3.01 -25.05 6.84
CA PRO A 278 -3.45 -23.74 6.37
C PRO A 278 -2.28 -22.84 5.96
N LEU A 279 -2.38 -22.23 4.79
CA LEU A 279 -1.43 -21.25 4.28
C LEU A 279 -1.89 -19.83 4.62
N LEU A 280 -0.95 -18.88 4.65
CA LEU A 280 -1.31 -17.46 4.69
C LEU A 280 -1.82 -17.03 3.31
N LEU A 281 -3.00 -16.40 3.29
CA LEU A 281 -3.60 -15.79 2.10
C LEU A 281 -3.70 -14.27 2.32
N GLY A 282 -2.90 -13.52 1.55
CA GLY A 282 -2.87 -12.07 1.56
C GLY A 282 -3.80 -11.45 0.54
N GLY A 283 -4.31 -10.27 0.87
CA GLY A 283 -5.04 -9.39 -0.04
C GLY A 283 -5.23 -8.01 0.57
N ASP A 284 -5.92 -7.13 -0.15
CA ASP A 284 -6.32 -5.83 0.36
C ASP A 284 -7.41 -5.96 1.46
N ALA A 285 -7.86 -4.82 1.99
CA ALA A 285 -8.90 -4.81 3.02
C ALA A 285 -10.23 -5.45 2.60
N LEU A 286 -10.61 -5.28 1.33
CA LEU A 286 -11.86 -5.83 0.82
C LEU A 286 -11.73 -7.33 0.55
N SER A 287 -10.61 -7.76 -0.03
CA SER A 287 -10.24 -9.16 -0.28
C SER A 287 -10.32 -9.98 1.00
N VAL A 288 -9.71 -9.50 2.09
CA VAL A 288 -9.73 -10.15 3.41
C VAL A 288 -11.14 -10.23 3.99
N GLU A 289 -11.92 -9.15 3.92
CA GLU A 289 -13.31 -9.13 4.41
C GLU A 289 -14.21 -10.12 3.66
N ARG A 290 -14.11 -10.16 2.32
CA ARG A 290 -14.83 -11.09 1.44
C ARG A 290 -14.43 -12.53 1.68
N GLY A 291 -13.13 -12.76 1.86
CA GLY A 291 -12.55 -14.06 2.13
C GLY A 291 -12.98 -14.66 3.46
N GLU A 292 -12.98 -13.86 4.52
CA GLU A 292 -13.52 -14.28 5.82
C GLU A 292 -15.05 -14.47 5.77
N ALA A 293 -15.78 -13.66 5.00
CA ALA A 293 -17.22 -13.83 4.82
C ALA A 293 -17.55 -15.15 4.11
N ALA A 294 -16.76 -15.53 3.09
CA ALA A 294 -16.87 -16.81 2.40
C ALA A 294 -16.58 -18.00 3.34
N GLN A 295 -15.55 -17.92 4.19
CA GLN A 295 -15.29 -18.94 5.24
C GLN A 295 -16.45 -19.03 6.24
N LYS A 296 -16.95 -17.88 6.74
CA LYS A 296 -18.09 -17.83 7.68
C LYS A 296 -19.37 -18.40 7.06
N ALA A 297 -19.60 -18.20 5.77
CA ALA A 297 -20.74 -18.77 5.03
C ALA A 297 -20.63 -20.30 4.81
N ARG A 298 -19.50 -20.92 5.15
CA ARG A 298 -19.21 -22.34 4.95
C ARG A 298 -18.84 -23.07 6.24
N ILE A 299 -18.89 -22.40 7.40
CA ILE A 299 -18.35 -22.88 8.68
C ILE A 299 -18.98 -24.18 9.21
N ASP A 300 -20.21 -24.48 8.81
CA ASP A 300 -20.97 -25.68 9.17
C ASP A 300 -20.73 -26.87 8.23
N ALA A 301 -19.89 -26.71 7.20
CA ALA A 301 -19.58 -27.77 6.27
C ALA A 301 -18.74 -28.90 6.89
N VAL A 302 -18.94 -30.12 6.37
CA VAL A 302 -18.42 -31.36 6.97
C VAL A 302 -16.90 -31.48 6.83
N THR A 303 -16.36 -31.22 5.64
CA THR A 303 -14.93 -31.35 5.36
C THR A 303 -14.17 -30.04 5.58
N CYS A 304 -12.86 -30.11 5.87
CA CYS A 304 -12.04 -28.90 5.98
C CYS A 304 -11.91 -28.16 4.64
N GLU A 305 -11.90 -28.90 3.53
CA GLU A 305 -11.96 -28.35 2.18
C GLU A 305 -13.26 -27.57 1.97
N ASP A 306 -14.42 -28.12 2.34
CA ASP A 306 -15.72 -27.45 2.14
C ASP A 306 -15.92 -26.23 3.05
N ARG A 307 -15.30 -26.21 4.23
CA ARG A 307 -15.25 -25.04 5.14
C ARG A 307 -14.28 -23.95 4.68
N LEU A 308 -13.44 -24.25 3.69
CA LEU A 308 -12.36 -23.40 3.20
C LEU A 308 -11.25 -23.17 4.26
N ASP A 309 -10.99 -24.18 5.11
CA ASP A 309 -9.99 -24.13 6.19
C ASP A 309 -8.53 -24.06 5.68
N GLY A 310 -8.29 -24.25 4.38
CA GLY A 310 -6.95 -24.27 3.80
C GLY A 310 -6.20 -22.93 3.85
N PHE A 311 -6.86 -21.85 4.26
CA PHE A 311 -6.27 -20.51 4.31
C PHE A 311 -6.55 -19.75 5.60
N ILE A 312 -5.56 -18.95 6.00
CA ILE A 312 -5.66 -17.94 7.05
C ILE A 312 -5.44 -16.59 6.39
N TRP A 313 -6.48 -15.76 6.38
CA TRP A 313 -6.41 -14.42 5.83
C TRP A 313 -5.49 -13.51 6.64
N LYS A 314 -4.61 -12.79 5.95
CA LYS A 314 -3.71 -11.77 6.51
C LYS A 314 -3.80 -10.45 5.74
N SER A 315 -3.42 -9.35 6.39
CA SER A 315 -3.24 -8.05 5.72
C SER A 315 -1.94 -8.00 4.91
N GLU A 316 -2.03 -7.47 3.70
CA GLU A 316 -0.90 -6.94 2.94
C GLU A 316 -0.61 -5.47 3.30
N ASP A 317 0.59 -4.99 2.94
CA ASP A 317 1.11 -3.71 3.44
C ASP A 317 0.81 -2.50 2.54
N TRP A 318 0.94 -2.60 1.22
CA TRP A 318 0.98 -1.42 0.34
C TRP A 318 -0.32 -0.62 0.32
N HIS A 319 -1.49 -1.25 0.26
CA HIS A 319 -2.76 -0.53 0.28
C HIS A 319 -2.97 0.27 1.59
N GLY A 320 -2.59 -0.28 2.74
CA GLY A 320 -2.61 0.44 4.02
C GLY A 320 -1.61 1.61 4.03
N HIS A 321 -0.45 1.44 3.40
CA HIS A 321 0.55 2.49 3.23
C HIS A 321 0.03 3.63 2.33
N VAL A 322 -0.70 3.33 1.26
CA VAL A 322 -1.30 4.33 0.35
C VAL A 322 -2.36 5.17 1.08
N ILE A 323 -3.18 4.56 1.94
CA ILE A 323 -4.18 5.29 2.75
C ILE A 323 -3.51 6.19 3.78
N SER A 324 -2.46 5.71 4.45
CA SER A 324 -1.67 6.54 5.37
C SER A 324 -1.04 7.76 4.68
N LEU A 325 -0.60 7.60 3.42
CA LEU A 325 -0.08 8.70 2.60
C LEU A 325 -1.21 9.65 2.13
N GLN A 326 -2.38 9.12 1.79
CA GLN A 326 -3.58 9.92 1.50
C GLN A 326 -3.97 10.79 2.70
N ASP A 327 -3.91 10.27 3.93
CA ASP A 327 -4.18 11.04 5.14
C ASP A 327 -3.19 12.21 5.34
N THR A 328 -1.90 12.00 5.07
CA THR A 328 -0.89 13.08 5.05
C THR A 328 -1.23 14.14 4.01
N PHE A 329 -1.68 13.75 2.81
CA PHE A 329 -2.10 14.70 1.78
C PHE A 329 -3.41 15.43 2.15
N ASN A 330 -4.39 14.73 2.72
CA ASN A 330 -5.62 15.35 3.23
C ASN A 330 -5.33 16.41 4.31
N LEU A 331 -4.34 16.16 5.17
CA LEU A 331 -3.92 17.09 6.22
C LEU A 331 -3.15 18.30 5.67
N HIS A 332 -2.20 18.11 4.75
CA HIS A 332 -1.20 19.13 4.38
C HIS A 332 -1.30 19.70 2.96
N PHE A 333 -2.00 19.04 2.03
CA PHE A 333 -2.01 19.35 0.58
C PHE A 333 -3.29 20.07 0.13
N LYS A 334 -3.51 21.29 0.62
CA LYS A 334 -4.72 22.08 0.31
C LYS A 334 -4.45 23.12 -0.79
N GLY A 335 -5.25 23.11 -1.87
CA GLY A 335 -5.08 24.04 -3.00
C GLY A 335 -5.15 25.53 -2.64
N SER A 336 -5.89 25.90 -1.59
CA SER A 336 -5.94 27.27 -1.07
C SER A 336 -4.59 27.77 -0.52
N SER A 337 -3.70 26.85 -0.13
CA SER A 337 -2.34 27.19 0.35
C SER A 337 -1.33 27.47 -0.76
N SER A 338 -1.75 27.50 -2.04
CA SER A 338 -0.87 27.70 -3.21
C SER A 338 0.04 28.94 -3.15
N GLY A 339 -0.35 30.00 -2.44
CA GLY A 339 0.47 31.20 -2.19
C GLY A 339 1.15 31.25 -0.82
N GLU A 340 0.99 30.23 0.02
CA GLU A 340 1.47 30.20 1.41
C GLU A 340 2.83 29.50 1.48
N MET A 341 3.91 30.29 1.59
CA MET A 341 5.28 29.78 1.43
C MET A 341 5.65 28.71 2.47
N GLY A 342 6.18 27.58 2.00
CA GLY A 342 6.51 26.42 2.83
C GLY A 342 5.47 25.31 2.80
N THR A 343 4.21 25.61 2.46
CA THR A 343 3.17 24.58 2.40
C THR A 343 3.37 23.60 1.24
N LEU A 344 2.91 22.37 1.40
CA LEU A 344 3.12 21.28 0.44
C LEU A 344 2.55 21.61 -0.95
N PHE A 345 1.43 22.34 -1.02
CA PHE A 345 0.84 22.77 -2.30
C PHE A 345 1.62 23.95 -2.94
N GLN A 346 2.09 24.92 -2.15
CA GLN A 346 2.96 25.99 -2.65
C GLN A 346 4.28 25.42 -3.20
N LEU A 347 4.87 24.45 -2.50
CA LEU A 347 6.10 23.78 -2.92
C LEU A 347 5.91 22.96 -4.21
N LYS A 348 4.76 22.28 -4.39
CA LYS A 348 4.44 21.58 -5.64
C LYS A 348 4.52 22.53 -6.83
N ASN A 349 3.92 23.71 -6.70
CA ASN A 349 3.91 24.73 -7.76
C ASN A 349 5.29 25.34 -7.98
N LYS A 350 6.07 25.56 -6.91
CA LYS A 350 7.44 26.10 -6.98
C LYS A 350 8.41 25.21 -7.75
N PHE A 351 8.24 23.89 -7.67
CA PHE A 351 9.14 22.88 -8.26
C PHE A 351 8.53 22.14 -9.47
N ASP A 352 7.48 22.69 -10.08
CA ASP A 352 6.73 22.12 -11.23
C ASP A 352 6.40 20.62 -11.08
N ARG A 353 6.05 20.18 -9.86
CA ARG A 353 5.75 18.76 -9.56
C ARG A 353 4.34 18.39 -10.03
N ARG A 354 4.12 18.44 -11.35
CA ARG A 354 2.80 18.30 -12.00
C ARG A 354 2.15 16.93 -11.79
N GLY A 355 2.92 15.85 -11.69
CA GLY A 355 2.40 14.49 -11.43
C GLY A 355 1.76 14.31 -10.05
N VAL A 356 2.08 15.17 -9.08
CA VAL A 356 1.52 15.12 -7.71
C VAL A 356 0.04 15.49 -7.72
N LYS A 357 -0.83 14.61 -7.21
CA LYS A 357 -2.29 14.78 -7.17
C LYS A 357 -2.81 14.84 -5.73
N SER A 358 -4.05 15.32 -5.55
CA SER A 358 -4.77 15.18 -4.28
C SER A 358 -5.20 13.73 -4.03
N GLU A 359 -5.61 13.02 -5.09
CA GLU A 359 -5.86 11.58 -5.07
C GLU A 359 -4.53 10.83 -5.17
N VAL A 360 -3.99 10.41 -4.03
CA VAL A 360 -2.68 9.77 -3.93
C VAL A 360 -2.64 8.45 -4.68
N LYS A 361 -3.72 7.65 -4.65
CA LYS A 361 -3.82 6.37 -5.38
C LYS A 361 -3.54 6.51 -6.89
N ASP A 362 -3.85 7.66 -7.48
CA ASP A 362 -3.68 7.93 -8.92
C ASP A 362 -2.26 8.44 -9.25
N ALA A 363 -1.39 8.62 -8.26
CA ALA A 363 -0.04 9.19 -8.38
C ALA A 363 0.89 8.80 -7.20
N VAL A 364 0.81 7.56 -6.70
CA VAL A 364 1.45 7.15 -5.42
C VAL A 364 2.94 7.47 -5.40
N ASN A 365 3.65 7.17 -6.51
CA ASN A 365 5.09 7.41 -6.62
C ASN A 365 5.44 8.90 -6.63
N ASP A 366 4.74 9.72 -7.44
CA ASP A 366 4.96 11.17 -7.48
C ASP A 366 4.70 11.82 -6.11
N CYS A 367 3.59 11.47 -5.47
CA CYS A 367 3.23 11.98 -4.15
C CYS A 367 4.26 11.57 -3.08
N ARG A 368 4.75 10.33 -3.09
CA ARG A 368 5.76 9.85 -2.13
C ARG A 368 7.14 10.45 -2.38
N GLU A 369 7.62 10.48 -3.63
CA GLU A 369 8.91 11.09 -3.96
C GLU A 369 8.91 12.60 -3.65
N PHE A 370 7.79 13.29 -3.89
CA PHE A 370 7.64 14.71 -3.54
C PHE A 370 7.60 14.93 -2.01
N LEU A 371 6.86 14.12 -1.25
CA LEU A 371 6.86 14.19 0.22
C LEU A 371 8.28 13.97 0.77
N ARG A 372 9.01 12.98 0.25
CA ARG A 372 10.41 12.72 0.63
C ARG A 372 11.35 13.88 0.28
N PHE A 373 11.16 14.51 -0.87
CA PHE A 373 11.90 15.71 -1.27
C PHE A 373 11.70 16.86 -0.28
N VAL A 374 10.44 17.18 0.08
CA VAL A 374 10.14 18.23 1.06
C VAL A 374 10.69 17.89 2.45
N THR A 375 10.54 16.63 2.88
CA THR A 375 11.07 16.11 4.15
C THR A 375 12.59 16.32 4.26
N ARG A 376 13.36 16.06 3.19
CA ARG A 376 14.81 16.31 3.17
C ARG A 376 15.17 17.78 3.36
N GLY A 377 14.50 18.69 2.64
CA GLY A 377 14.72 20.14 2.82
C GLY A 377 14.37 20.61 4.23
N TYR A 378 13.30 20.08 4.81
CA TYR A 378 12.88 20.37 6.18
C TYR A 378 13.89 19.88 7.22
N ILE A 379 14.45 18.66 7.06
CA ILE A 379 15.53 18.15 7.93
C ILE A 379 16.75 19.09 7.90
N ILE A 380 17.14 19.55 6.70
CA ILE A 380 18.28 20.46 6.54
C ILE A 380 18.02 21.83 7.19
N LEU A 381 16.83 22.39 7.01
CA LEU A 381 16.41 23.65 7.67
C LEU A 381 16.39 23.51 9.20
N GLY A 382 15.90 22.38 9.73
CA GLY A 382 15.93 22.07 11.16
C GLY A 382 17.34 21.96 11.72
N ALA A 383 18.26 21.33 10.98
CA ALA A 383 19.68 21.24 11.31
C ALA A 383 20.38 22.61 11.29
N MET A 384 20.13 23.43 10.26
CA MET A 384 20.65 24.80 10.17
C MET A 384 20.21 25.65 11.36
N HIS A 385 18.94 25.58 11.76
CA HIS A 385 18.43 26.29 12.94
C HIS A 385 19.06 25.79 14.26
N LEU A 386 19.29 24.48 14.42
CA LEU A 386 19.97 23.95 15.62
C LEU A 386 21.43 24.39 15.73
N LEU A 387 22.14 24.48 14.60
CA LEU A 387 23.56 24.85 14.56
C LEU A 387 23.79 26.37 14.46
N GLY A 388 22.73 27.18 14.30
CA GLY A 388 22.84 28.62 14.05
C GLY A 388 23.48 28.96 12.70
N PHE A 389 23.27 28.11 11.69
CA PHE A 389 23.86 28.27 10.36
C PHE A 389 22.92 29.04 9.42
N ASP A 390 23.48 30.02 8.74
CA ASP A 390 22.84 30.87 7.72
C ASP A 390 23.17 30.44 6.27
N SER A 391 23.99 29.39 6.10
CA SER A 391 24.32 28.82 4.80
C SER A 391 24.71 27.34 4.95
N LEU A 392 24.47 26.55 3.91
CA LEU A 392 24.96 25.17 3.78
C LEU A 392 26.48 25.09 3.72
N ASP A 393 27.17 26.18 3.35
CA ASP A 393 28.63 26.22 3.32
C ASP A 393 29.26 26.06 4.71
N LYS A 394 28.59 26.51 5.79
CA LYS A 394 29.10 26.40 7.17
C LYS A 394 29.32 24.96 7.65
N PHE A 395 28.68 23.98 7.01
CA PHE A 395 28.96 22.56 7.28
C PHE A 395 30.38 22.13 6.85
N LYS A 396 31.05 22.89 5.97
CA LYS A 396 32.45 22.64 5.57
C LYS A 396 33.46 23.04 6.66
N ASP A 397 33.05 23.90 7.60
CA ASP A 397 33.89 24.40 8.69
C ASP A 397 33.92 23.43 9.90
N LEU A 398 33.22 22.30 9.81
CA LEU A 398 33.15 21.27 10.85
C LEU A 398 34.43 20.42 10.92
N ASN A 399 35.31 20.76 11.87
CA ASN A 399 36.62 20.12 12.06
C ASN A 399 36.57 18.74 12.78
N HIS A 400 35.72 17.82 12.31
CA HIS A 400 35.67 16.44 12.83
C HIS A 400 36.66 15.55 12.06
N THR A 401 37.79 15.21 12.68
CA THR A 401 38.90 14.51 12.02
C THR A 401 38.84 12.99 12.13
N SER A 402 38.04 12.46 13.05
CA SER A 402 37.87 11.01 13.27
C SER A 402 36.44 10.54 13.00
N ASP A 403 36.28 9.29 12.57
CA ASP A 403 34.97 8.67 12.36
C ASP A 403 34.13 8.64 13.65
N THR A 404 34.76 8.55 14.82
CA THR A 404 34.09 8.65 16.12
C THR A 404 33.42 10.02 16.30
N GLN A 405 34.16 11.12 16.09
CA GLN A 405 33.59 12.48 16.16
C GLN A 405 32.51 12.70 15.10
N LYS A 406 32.73 12.20 13.87
CA LYS A 406 31.74 12.29 12.79
C LYS A 406 30.43 11.58 13.15
N LYS A 407 30.52 10.40 13.78
CA LYS A 407 29.36 9.65 14.29
C LYS A 407 28.69 10.36 15.46
N GLU A 408 29.44 10.78 16.48
CA GLU A 408 28.91 11.48 17.66
C GLU A 408 28.17 12.78 17.28
N PHE A 409 28.71 13.54 16.31
CA PHE A 409 28.06 14.73 15.77
C PHE A 409 26.71 14.41 15.10
N LEU A 410 26.69 13.42 14.19
CA LEU A 410 25.48 13.02 13.49
C LEU A 410 24.43 12.45 14.43
N GLU A 411 24.86 11.65 15.39
CA GLU A 411 24.01 11.07 16.43
C GLU A 411 23.32 12.17 17.23
N LYS A 412 24.11 13.10 17.79
CA LYS A 412 23.58 14.24 18.55
C LYS A 412 22.65 15.12 17.70
N LEU A 413 23.07 15.52 16.50
CA LEU A 413 22.28 16.41 15.65
C LEU A 413 20.95 15.77 15.22
N SER A 414 20.95 14.46 14.94
CA SER A 414 19.72 13.74 14.61
C SER A 414 18.79 13.55 15.82
N GLN A 415 19.34 13.33 17.02
CA GLN A 415 18.60 13.35 18.28
C GLN A 415 17.97 14.73 18.55
N ASP A 416 18.75 15.81 18.46
CA ASP A 416 18.29 17.18 18.67
C ASP A 416 17.14 17.57 17.68
N ILE A 417 17.14 17.02 16.46
CA ILE A 417 16.05 17.19 15.48
C ILE A 417 14.78 16.42 15.90
N VAL A 418 14.92 15.18 16.36
CA VAL A 418 13.79 14.37 16.85
C VAL A 418 13.13 15.04 18.05
N ASP A 419 13.92 15.36 19.07
CA ASP A 419 13.44 15.89 20.35
C ASP A 419 12.79 17.26 20.19
N LYS A 420 13.30 18.12 19.30
CA LYS A 420 12.83 19.50 19.14
C LYS A 420 11.72 19.69 18.10
N TYR A 421 11.63 18.84 17.07
CA TYR A 421 10.74 19.07 15.91
C TYR A 421 9.82 17.91 15.55
N ILE A 422 10.15 16.68 15.91
CA ILE A 422 9.34 15.51 15.51
C ILE A 422 8.36 15.14 16.62
N ALA A 423 8.76 15.38 17.88
CA ALA A 423 7.91 15.37 19.08
C ALA A 423 6.84 14.27 19.00
N THR A 424 7.31 13.02 19.07
CA THR A 424 6.49 11.83 19.31
C THR A 424 5.99 11.88 20.76
N GLU A 425 5.10 12.83 21.04
CA GLU A 425 4.43 12.97 22.34
C GLU A 425 3.83 11.62 22.72
N LYS A 426 4.00 11.24 23.98
CA LYS A 426 3.39 10.03 24.51
C LYS A 426 1.88 10.12 24.31
N PHE A 427 1.33 9.18 23.56
CA PHE A 427 -0.10 8.95 23.54
C PHE A 427 -0.55 8.64 24.96
N ASP A 428 -1.69 9.19 25.39
CA ASP A 428 -2.12 9.05 26.78
C ASP A 428 -2.58 7.61 27.07
N LEU A 429 -1.65 6.84 27.64
CA LEU A 429 -1.87 5.45 28.02
C LEU A 429 -2.78 5.30 29.26
N GLU A 430 -3.09 6.36 30.00
CA GLU A 430 -3.98 6.27 31.17
C GLU A 430 -5.39 5.77 30.79
N ALA A 431 -5.83 6.03 29.56
CA ALA A 431 -7.09 5.50 29.03
C ALA A 431 -7.09 3.96 28.85
N PHE A 432 -5.92 3.31 28.83
CA PHE A 432 -5.72 1.87 28.58
C PHE A 432 -5.23 1.12 29.83
N LYS A 433 -4.61 1.83 30.79
CA LYS A 433 -4.25 1.32 32.12
C LYS A 433 -5.45 0.98 33.01
N GLN A 434 -6.66 1.39 32.62
CA GLN A 434 -7.88 0.95 33.29
C GLN A 434 -8.07 -0.55 33.04
N THR A 435 -7.57 -1.34 33.99
CA THR A 435 -7.84 -2.77 34.08
C THR A 435 -9.33 -3.02 33.90
N ASN A 436 -9.68 -3.93 32.98
CA ASN A 436 -11.02 -4.52 32.93
C ASN A 436 -11.28 -5.28 34.23
N THR A 437 -11.71 -4.58 35.28
CA THR A 437 -12.62 -5.14 36.29
C THR A 437 -13.99 -5.30 35.62
N GLN A 438 -14.05 -6.14 34.59
CA GLN A 438 -15.29 -6.77 34.20
C GLN A 438 -15.59 -7.80 35.28
N GLU A 439 -16.24 -7.34 36.34
CA GLU A 439 -17.26 -8.20 36.96
C GLU A 439 -18.20 -8.67 35.85
N GLU A 440 -18.62 -9.94 35.88
CA GLU A 440 -19.54 -10.54 34.90
C GLU A 440 -20.94 -9.88 34.98
N GLY A 441 -21.03 -8.65 34.46
CA GLY A 441 -22.07 -7.69 34.80
C GLY A 441 -22.90 -7.30 33.58
N ARG A 442 -24.00 -8.03 33.34
CA ARG A 442 -24.98 -7.68 32.30
C ARG A 442 -25.35 -6.18 32.35
N HIS A 443 -25.12 -5.45 31.27
CA HIS A 443 -25.39 -4.02 31.17
C HIS A 443 -26.85 -3.68 31.49
N MET A 444 -27.08 -3.01 32.61
CA MET A 444 -28.41 -2.59 33.07
C MET A 444 -29.01 -1.53 32.13
N CYS A 445 -30.33 -1.51 31.99
CA CYS A 445 -31.08 -0.52 31.22
C CYS A 445 -30.71 0.93 31.60
N GLY A 446 -30.63 1.22 32.89
CA GLY A 446 -30.20 2.51 33.45
C GLY A 446 -31.34 3.44 33.91
N TYR A 447 -32.60 3.20 33.53
CA TYR A 447 -33.72 3.98 34.04
C TYR A 447 -34.11 3.55 35.47
N PRO A 448 -34.40 4.50 36.40
CA PRO A 448 -34.89 4.17 37.74
C PRO A 448 -36.10 3.23 37.71
N GLY A 449 -35.99 2.07 38.39
CA GLY A 449 -37.02 1.03 38.41
C GLY A 449 -36.94 -0.02 37.30
N CYS A 450 -36.18 0.19 36.22
CA CYS A 450 -36.04 -0.82 35.16
C CYS A 450 -34.98 -1.88 35.50
N LYS A 451 -35.43 -3.10 35.83
CA LYS A 451 -34.57 -4.25 36.16
C LYS A 451 -34.03 -5.02 34.95
N LYS A 452 -34.27 -4.58 33.70
CA LYS A 452 -33.75 -5.30 32.51
C LYS A 452 -32.26 -5.07 32.32
N SER A 453 -31.54 -6.14 31.98
CA SER A 453 -30.12 -6.14 31.68
C SER A 453 -29.80 -6.93 30.41
N PHE A 454 -28.68 -6.61 29.78
CA PHE A 454 -28.30 -7.06 28.45
C PHE A 454 -26.88 -7.63 28.47
N ALA A 455 -26.60 -8.66 27.66
CA ALA A 455 -25.27 -9.26 27.61
C ALA A 455 -24.20 -8.30 27.03
N VAL A 456 -24.61 -7.34 26.20
CA VAL A 456 -23.77 -6.32 25.57
C VAL A 456 -24.49 -4.97 25.54
N ASP A 457 -23.74 -3.86 25.60
CA ASP A 457 -24.30 -2.51 25.39
C ASP A 457 -24.51 -2.21 23.89
N GLY A 458 -25.39 -2.98 23.26
CA GLY A 458 -25.66 -2.94 21.82
C GLY A 458 -27.09 -2.58 21.45
N LYS A 459 -27.43 -2.78 20.16
CA LYS A 459 -28.74 -2.46 19.56
C LYS A 459 -29.94 -2.96 20.38
N CYS A 460 -29.82 -4.08 21.08
CA CYS A 460 -30.87 -4.62 21.97
C CYS A 460 -31.12 -3.75 23.21
N ARG A 461 -30.06 -3.27 23.88
CA ARG A 461 -30.17 -2.33 25.01
C ARG A 461 -30.72 -0.99 24.55
N SER A 462 -30.25 -0.46 23.42
CA SER A 462 -30.72 0.82 22.87
C SER A 462 -32.18 0.77 22.42
N LYS A 463 -32.61 -0.29 21.72
CA LYS A 463 -34.03 -0.51 21.36
C LYS A 463 -34.90 -0.63 22.62
N HIS A 464 -34.40 -1.27 23.68
CA HIS A 464 -35.12 -1.32 24.94
C HIS A 464 -35.18 0.04 25.63
N ARG A 465 -34.08 0.79 25.76
CA ARG A 465 -34.08 2.14 26.37
C ARG A 465 -35.04 3.08 25.64
N PHE A 466 -35.06 3.06 24.31
CA PHE A 466 -35.99 3.86 23.51
C PHE A 466 -37.46 3.56 23.82
N ARG A 467 -37.80 2.30 24.10
CA ARG A 467 -39.15 1.81 24.42
C ARG A 467 -39.35 1.48 25.90
N CYS A 468 -38.53 2.02 26.80
CA CYS A 468 -38.57 1.64 28.21
C CYS A 468 -39.73 2.36 28.91
N PRO A 469 -40.67 1.66 29.58
CA PRO A 469 -41.76 2.31 30.33
C PRO A 469 -41.26 3.23 31.45
N TYR A 470 -40.04 3.03 31.93
CA TYR A 470 -39.42 3.83 32.99
C TYR A 470 -38.73 5.11 32.48
N LYS A 471 -38.76 5.38 31.16
CA LYS A 471 -38.13 6.57 30.55
C LYS A 471 -38.70 7.89 31.07
N GLU A 472 -40.00 7.93 31.34
CA GLU A 472 -40.69 9.15 31.81
C GLU A 472 -40.32 9.56 33.25
N PHE A 473 -39.72 8.65 34.04
CA PHE A 473 -39.27 8.93 35.40
C PHE A 473 -37.87 9.58 35.47
N GLU A 474 -37.17 9.72 34.34
CA GLU A 474 -35.83 10.35 34.27
C GLU A 474 -35.89 11.86 34.61
N GLY A 475 -37.02 12.53 34.35
CA GLY A 475 -37.20 13.97 34.56
C GLY A 475 -37.32 14.45 36.01
N VAL A 476 -37.34 13.55 37.01
CA VAL A 476 -37.54 13.92 38.43
C VAL A 476 -36.22 14.17 39.17
N ILE A 477 -35.07 13.86 38.56
CA ILE A 477 -33.73 14.01 39.19
C ILE A 477 -33.00 15.29 38.70
N GLN A 478 -33.46 15.94 37.64
CA GLN A 478 -32.82 17.13 37.04
C GLN A 478 -33.24 18.48 37.66
N GLN A 479 -33.46 18.55 38.98
CA GLN A 479 -33.74 19.83 39.67
C GLN A 479 -32.81 20.16 40.85
N ASN A 480 -31.76 19.37 41.11
CA ASN A 480 -30.83 19.63 42.23
C ASN A 480 -29.33 19.74 41.85
N ASN A 481 -28.96 19.67 40.57
CA ASN A 481 -27.56 19.71 40.12
C ASN A 481 -27.25 20.91 39.19
N GLU A 482 -27.56 22.14 39.62
CA GLU A 482 -27.12 23.38 38.94
C GLU A 482 -25.89 24.06 39.60
N ASN A 483 -25.31 23.47 40.67
CA ASN A 483 -24.27 24.13 41.49
C ASN A 483 -22.99 23.30 41.69
N ASP A 484 -22.50 22.57 40.68
CA ASP A 484 -21.19 21.87 40.75
C ASP A 484 -20.38 21.96 39.43
N GLN A 485 -20.12 23.19 38.99
CA GLN A 485 -19.06 23.49 38.02
C GLN A 485 -18.14 24.60 38.55
N GLN A 486 -17.37 24.30 39.62
CA GLN A 486 -16.27 25.18 40.03
C GLN A 486 -15.15 24.49 40.82
N VAL A 487 -14.56 23.44 40.23
CA VAL A 487 -13.19 23.00 40.60
C VAL A 487 -12.37 22.81 39.33
N GLN A 488 -11.85 23.92 38.80
CA GLN A 488 -10.68 23.88 37.93
C GLN A 488 -9.56 24.65 38.64
N SER A 489 -8.47 23.94 38.92
CA SER A 489 -7.38 24.39 39.76
C SER A 489 -6.71 25.65 39.19
N THR A 490 -6.54 26.66 40.04
CA THR A 490 -5.65 27.79 39.81
C THR A 490 -4.21 27.31 39.65
N ILE A 491 -3.77 27.22 38.39
CA ILE A 491 -2.36 27.38 38.02
C ILE A 491 -2.27 28.78 37.43
N GLU A 492 -1.40 29.62 38.00
CA GLU A 492 -1.25 31.01 37.57
C GLU A 492 -0.70 31.05 36.14
N VAL A 493 -1.52 31.55 35.21
CA VAL A 493 -1.19 31.61 33.78
C VAL A 493 -0.16 32.71 33.53
N GLU A 494 1.05 32.31 33.13
CA GLU A 494 1.99 33.22 32.47
C GLU A 494 1.34 33.78 31.19
N LYS A 495 1.42 35.10 31.00
CA LYS A 495 0.68 35.82 29.97
C LYS A 495 1.03 35.38 28.54
N ASP A 496 0.03 34.90 27.82
CA ASP A 496 -0.15 34.93 26.36
C ASP A 496 1.13 34.90 25.49
N LYS A 497 1.77 33.73 25.39
CA LYS A 497 2.45 33.37 24.13
C LYS A 497 1.42 32.81 23.16
N LYS A 498 1.11 33.57 22.10
CA LYS A 498 0.29 33.05 20.98
C LYS A 498 1.01 31.90 20.31
N GLU A 499 0.30 30.81 20.03
CA GLU A 499 0.88 29.64 19.37
C GLU A 499 1.42 29.97 17.96
N ASP A 500 2.48 29.26 17.55
CA ASP A 500 3.06 29.35 16.20
C ASP A 500 2.54 28.19 15.33
N PHE A 501 1.38 28.39 14.73
CA PHE A 501 0.74 27.41 13.85
C PHE A 501 1.55 27.12 12.57
N LYS A 502 2.45 28.03 12.17
CA LYS A 502 3.36 27.82 11.03
C LYS A 502 4.49 26.84 11.39
N ARG A 503 5.07 26.98 12.59
CA ARG A 503 6.00 26.00 13.15
C ARG A 503 5.31 24.65 13.37
N ASN A 504 4.08 24.64 13.88
CA ASN A 504 3.29 23.42 14.04
C ASN A 504 3.06 22.70 12.71
N TYR A 505 2.64 23.41 11.66
CA TYR A 505 2.52 22.86 10.31
C TYR A 505 3.84 22.17 9.90
N SER A 506 4.96 22.87 10.07
CA SER A 506 6.27 22.40 9.62
C SER A 506 6.76 21.16 10.37
N CYS A 507 6.55 21.13 11.69
CA CYS A 507 6.85 19.96 12.53
C CYS A 507 5.95 18.76 12.20
N SER A 508 4.65 19.02 11.97
CA SER A 508 3.67 17.99 11.64
C SER A 508 3.94 17.34 10.29
N LEU A 509 4.26 18.13 9.26
CA LEU A 509 4.65 17.65 7.94
C LEU A 509 6.01 16.90 7.96
N LEU A 510 6.99 17.39 8.71
CA LEU A 510 8.28 16.71 8.91
C LEU A 510 8.08 15.31 9.53
N ARG A 511 7.27 15.22 10.59
CA ARG A 511 6.94 13.93 11.23
C ARG A 511 6.24 13.00 10.24
N ASP A 512 5.18 13.45 9.57
CA ASP A 512 4.41 12.57 8.67
C ASP A 512 5.25 12.07 7.48
N GLY A 513 6.13 12.92 6.93
CA GLY A 513 7.10 12.53 5.91
C GLY A 513 8.13 11.50 6.38
N LEU A 514 8.57 11.59 7.64
CA LEU A 514 9.44 10.58 8.25
C LEU A 514 8.70 9.27 8.58
N PHE A 515 7.43 9.33 8.96
CA PHE A 515 6.57 8.13 9.13
C PHE A 515 6.44 7.34 7.83
N ASP A 516 6.13 8.00 6.69
CA ASP A 516 6.10 7.33 5.38
C ASP A 516 7.49 6.80 4.98
N TRP A 517 8.55 7.57 5.19
CA TRP A 517 9.90 7.12 4.85
C TRP A 517 10.33 5.91 5.69
N CYS A 518 10.10 5.90 7.00
CA CYS A 518 10.40 4.76 7.87
C CYS A 518 9.65 3.49 7.47
N ARG A 519 8.39 3.63 7.06
CA ARG A 519 7.55 2.56 6.53
C ARG A 519 8.04 1.99 5.20
N GLU A 520 8.42 2.83 4.24
CA GLU A 520 9.04 2.36 3.00
C GLU A 520 10.38 1.68 3.29
N ASP A 521 11.20 2.25 4.17
CA ASP A 521 12.50 1.71 4.54
C ASP A 521 12.39 0.31 5.18
N ALA A 522 11.47 0.15 6.14
CA ALA A 522 11.15 -1.15 6.74
C ALA A 522 10.67 -2.17 5.70
N ALA A 523 9.79 -1.77 4.78
CA ALA A 523 9.34 -2.63 3.69
C ALA A 523 10.49 -3.03 2.76
N ARG A 524 11.40 -2.09 2.44
CA ARG A 524 12.52 -2.31 1.52
C ARG A 524 13.61 -3.21 2.08
N GLU A 525 13.81 -3.23 3.40
CA GLU A 525 14.68 -4.19 4.07
C GLU A 525 13.98 -5.53 4.42
N ASN A 526 12.66 -5.66 4.25
CA ASN A 526 11.86 -6.79 4.77
C ASN A 526 12.01 -6.94 6.30
N ASP A 527 11.99 -5.82 7.02
CA ASP A 527 12.09 -5.82 8.48
C ASP A 527 10.69 -5.97 9.11
N GLY A 528 10.38 -7.21 9.48
CA GLY A 528 9.10 -7.59 10.08
C GLY A 528 8.79 -6.87 11.39
N GLU A 529 9.78 -6.64 12.25
CA GLU A 529 9.59 -5.93 13.53
C GLU A 529 9.26 -4.45 13.30
N ARG A 530 9.97 -3.82 12.37
CA ARG A 530 9.71 -2.41 12.00
C ARG A 530 8.36 -2.26 11.33
N LEU A 531 7.98 -3.14 10.40
CA LEU A 531 6.66 -3.14 9.77
C LEU A 531 5.53 -3.32 10.80
N VAL A 532 5.63 -4.32 11.68
CA VAL A 532 4.62 -4.57 12.74
C VAL A 532 4.52 -3.37 13.69
N ARG A 533 5.65 -2.75 14.06
CA ARG A 533 5.65 -1.50 14.83
C ARG A 533 4.90 -0.38 14.11
N MET A 534 5.14 -0.16 12.82
CA MET A 534 4.40 0.86 12.04
C MET A 534 2.88 0.60 12.09
N TRP A 535 2.45 -0.67 11.96
CA TRP A 535 1.04 -1.04 12.08
C TRP A 535 0.42 -0.74 13.45
N ARG A 536 1.18 -0.71 14.57
CA ARG A 536 0.66 -0.21 15.87
C ARG A 536 0.35 1.27 15.81
N PHE A 537 1.23 2.08 15.22
CA PHE A 537 0.98 3.51 15.04
C PHE A 537 -0.18 3.76 14.06
N ASP A 538 -0.35 2.90 13.06
CA ASP A 538 -1.45 3.00 12.12
C ASP A 538 -2.82 2.68 12.74
N ILE A 539 -2.92 1.89 13.81
CA ILE A 539 -4.18 1.79 14.59
C ILE A 539 -4.62 3.18 15.06
N LEU A 540 -3.69 4.01 15.56
CA LEU A 540 -3.99 5.37 16.02
C LEU A 540 -4.40 6.28 14.85
N LYS A 541 -3.68 6.23 13.72
CA LYS A 541 -3.97 7.06 12.53
C LYS A 541 -5.30 6.65 11.87
N PHE A 542 -5.53 5.36 11.68
CA PHE A 542 -6.80 4.82 11.16
C PHE A 542 -7.98 5.07 12.12
N ALA A 543 -7.74 5.14 13.43
CA ALA A 543 -8.76 5.56 14.39
C ALA A 543 -9.12 7.04 14.25
N LEU A 544 -8.12 7.91 14.14
CA LEU A 544 -8.29 9.36 13.97
C LEU A 544 -9.05 9.69 12.67
N ASN A 545 -8.71 9.03 11.56
CA ASN A 545 -9.26 9.30 10.23
C ASN A 545 -10.48 8.43 9.86
N ASN A 546 -11.00 7.63 10.80
CA ASN A 546 -12.17 6.74 10.63
C ASN A 546 -12.02 5.65 9.55
N HIS A 547 -10.80 5.18 9.28
CA HIS A 547 -10.52 4.07 8.36
C HIS A 547 -10.85 2.71 9.00
N VAL A 548 -12.13 2.45 9.26
CA VAL A 548 -12.61 1.31 10.07
C VAL A 548 -12.04 -0.04 9.61
N LYS A 549 -12.04 -0.32 8.30
CA LYS A 549 -11.52 -1.59 7.75
C LYS A 549 -10.03 -1.76 8.02
N TYR A 550 -9.23 -0.73 7.74
CA TYR A 550 -7.77 -0.76 7.96
C TYR A 550 -7.40 -0.75 9.44
N ARG A 551 -8.17 -0.10 10.31
CA ARG A 551 -8.04 -0.22 11.77
C ARG A 551 -8.29 -1.66 12.24
N LEU A 552 -9.31 -2.33 11.71
CA LEU A 552 -9.60 -3.74 12.01
C LEU A 552 -8.49 -4.68 11.50
N LEU A 553 -7.94 -4.44 10.30
CA LEU A 553 -6.82 -5.21 9.76
C LEU A 553 -5.53 -5.02 10.56
N ALA A 554 -5.27 -3.80 11.03
CA ALA A 554 -4.15 -3.51 11.92
C ALA A 554 -4.30 -4.25 13.25
N PHE A 555 -5.48 -4.21 13.87
CA PHE A 555 -5.79 -5.00 15.06
C PHE A 555 -5.66 -6.51 14.81
N LYS A 556 -6.22 -7.01 13.70
CA LYS A 556 -6.14 -8.43 13.29
C LYS A 556 -4.69 -8.89 13.14
N LEU A 557 -3.81 -8.09 12.54
CA LEU A 557 -2.38 -8.39 12.42
C LEU A 557 -1.75 -8.60 13.81
N HIS A 558 -1.97 -7.68 14.75
CA HIS A 558 -1.46 -7.82 16.11
C HIS A 558 -2.09 -8.99 16.86
N ALA A 559 -3.40 -9.20 16.75
CA ALA A 559 -4.10 -10.35 17.33
C ALA A 559 -3.55 -11.68 16.81
N GLN A 560 -3.27 -11.76 15.51
CA GLN A 560 -2.64 -12.91 14.86
C GLN A 560 -1.21 -13.15 15.37
N LEU A 561 -0.41 -12.10 15.52
CA LEU A 561 0.98 -12.20 15.96
C LEU A 561 1.13 -12.46 17.47
N LEU A 562 0.20 -12.00 18.32
CA LEU A 562 0.29 -12.08 19.78
C LEU A 562 -0.48 -13.26 20.39
N ALA A 563 -1.58 -13.70 19.76
CA ALA A 563 -2.47 -14.72 20.32
C ALA A 563 -2.91 -15.79 19.32
N ILE A 564 -3.61 -15.38 18.25
CA ILE A 564 -4.45 -16.29 17.45
C ILE A 564 -3.62 -17.34 16.68
N LEU A 565 -2.49 -16.95 16.08
CA LEU A 565 -1.71 -17.88 15.26
C LEU A 565 -0.74 -18.69 16.13
N PRO A 566 -0.50 -19.96 15.76
CA PRO A 566 0.64 -20.72 16.27
C PRO A 566 1.98 -20.02 15.98
N PRO A 567 2.98 -20.18 16.85
CA PRO A 567 4.29 -19.54 16.73
C PRO A 567 4.90 -19.62 15.32
N LYS A 568 4.78 -20.76 14.62
CA LYS A 568 5.30 -20.89 13.26
C LYS A 568 4.59 -19.99 12.24
N GLN A 569 3.26 -19.92 12.28
CA GLN A 569 2.49 -19.08 11.36
C GLN A 569 2.63 -17.60 11.69
N ALA A 570 2.74 -17.24 12.98
CA ALA A 570 3.07 -15.88 13.40
C ALA A 570 4.46 -15.44 12.90
N PHE A 571 5.46 -16.34 12.98
CA PHE A 571 6.79 -16.11 12.39
C PHE A 571 6.70 -15.83 10.89
N GLN A 572 5.97 -16.65 10.13
CA GLN A 572 5.79 -16.45 8.68
C GLN A 572 5.11 -15.11 8.37
N LEU A 573 4.02 -14.78 9.08
CA LEU A 573 3.25 -13.54 8.93
C LEU A 573 4.09 -12.27 9.23
N LYS A 574 5.05 -12.36 10.13
CA LYS A 574 5.95 -11.27 10.49
C LYS A 574 7.12 -11.13 9.53
N ASN A 575 7.81 -12.22 9.23
CA ASN A 575 9.15 -12.18 8.62
C ASN A 575 9.17 -12.34 7.09
N ASN A 576 8.04 -12.72 6.47
CA ASN A 576 7.91 -12.89 5.02
C ASN A 576 6.83 -11.99 4.42
N ARG A 577 6.73 -10.73 4.85
CA ARG A 577 5.70 -9.78 4.37
C ARG A 577 5.93 -9.23 2.97
N THR A 578 7.18 -9.26 2.51
CA THR A 578 7.61 -8.63 1.26
C THR A 578 8.32 -9.60 0.33
N VAL A 579 8.42 -9.25 -0.95
CA VAL A 579 9.18 -9.98 -1.96
C VAL A 579 10.28 -9.09 -2.56
N ASN A 580 11.39 -9.70 -2.98
CA ASN A 580 12.47 -9.00 -3.67
C ASN A 580 12.55 -9.47 -5.12
N ILE A 581 12.03 -8.66 -6.04
CA ILE A 581 11.85 -9.04 -7.45
C ILE A 581 13.20 -9.19 -8.18
N HIS A 582 14.24 -8.50 -7.72
CA HIS A 582 15.54 -8.44 -8.40
C HIS A 582 16.72 -8.96 -7.57
N GLY A 583 16.55 -9.11 -6.26
CA GLY A 583 17.65 -9.29 -5.31
C GLY A 583 18.35 -7.96 -4.96
N GLY A 584 19.22 -8.01 -3.96
CA GLY A 584 19.95 -6.85 -3.42
C GLY A 584 19.32 -6.29 -2.14
N LYS A 585 20.13 -5.59 -1.34
CA LYS A 585 19.72 -4.92 -0.09
C LYS A 585 18.79 -3.75 -0.37
N GLY A 586 17.83 -3.47 0.51
CA GLY A 586 16.88 -2.37 0.34
C GLY A 586 16.06 -2.43 -0.97
N ALA A 587 15.83 -3.62 -1.54
CA ALA A 587 15.15 -3.83 -2.83
C ALA A 587 13.83 -4.62 -2.73
N ASN A 588 13.33 -4.84 -1.52
CA ASN A 588 12.06 -5.52 -1.29
C ASN A 588 10.85 -4.59 -1.55
N VAL A 589 9.70 -5.19 -1.86
CA VAL A 589 8.39 -4.54 -2.01
C VAL A 589 7.29 -5.38 -1.34
N PRO A 590 6.23 -4.78 -0.79
CA PRO A 590 5.05 -5.51 -0.29
C PRO A 590 4.50 -6.55 -1.26
N GLY A 591 3.86 -7.60 -0.73
CA GLY A 591 3.27 -8.67 -1.54
C GLY A 591 2.19 -8.16 -2.49
N ASP A 592 1.23 -7.38 -2.00
CA ASP A 592 0.20 -6.73 -2.83
C ASP A 592 0.77 -5.82 -3.93
N LEU A 593 1.81 -5.03 -3.65
CA LEU A 593 2.48 -4.22 -4.68
C LEU A 593 3.14 -5.09 -5.78
N ALA A 594 3.75 -6.21 -5.40
CA ALA A 594 4.32 -7.13 -6.38
C ALA A 594 3.25 -7.84 -7.22
N LEU A 595 2.08 -8.13 -6.65
CA LEU A 595 0.94 -8.60 -7.40
C LEU A 595 0.42 -7.52 -8.36
N GLU A 596 0.34 -6.24 -7.96
CA GLU A 596 -0.10 -5.17 -8.89
C GLU A 596 0.87 -4.98 -10.06
N PHE A 597 2.19 -5.19 -9.90
CA PHE A 597 3.11 -5.24 -11.03
C PHE A 597 2.81 -6.39 -12.00
N MET A 598 2.30 -7.52 -11.52
CA MET A 598 1.87 -8.63 -12.37
C MET A 598 0.45 -8.42 -12.92
N ASN A 599 -0.44 -7.75 -12.19
CA ASN A 599 -1.74 -7.27 -12.69
C ASN A 599 -1.53 -6.32 -13.86
N MET A 600 -0.54 -5.41 -13.81
CA MET A 600 -0.19 -4.54 -14.94
C MET A 600 0.19 -5.36 -16.19
N ARG A 601 1.10 -6.34 -16.05
CA ARG A 601 1.48 -7.23 -17.17
C ARG A 601 0.30 -8.06 -17.68
N ALA A 602 -0.56 -8.54 -16.78
CA ALA A 602 -1.79 -9.25 -17.13
C ALA A 602 -2.79 -8.35 -17.89
N LYS A 603 -3.01 -7.12 -17.40
CA LYS A 603 -3.83 -6.08 -18.07
C LYS A 603 -3.29 -5.80 -19.47
N ASP A 604 -1.98 -5.63 -19.66
CA ASP A 604 -1.37 -5.40 -20.98
C ASP A 604 -1.56 -6.60 -21.93
N ALA A 605 -1.28 -7.81 -21.46
CA ALA A 605 -1.45 -9.03 -22.25
C ALA A 605 -2.92 -9.28 -22.61
N LEU A 606 -3.86 -9.12 -21.68
CA LEU A 606 -5.30 -9.22 -21.94
C LEU A 606 -5.81 -8.11 -22.87
N ASN A 607 -5.36 -6.87 -22.68
CA ASN A 607 -5.69 -5.76 -23.58
C ASN A 607 -5.21 -6.02 -25.01
N SER A 608 -4.08 -6.74 -25.19
CA SER A 608 -3.58 -7.11 -26.52
C SER A 608 -4.51 -8.06 -27.29
N LEU A 609 -5.36 -8.84 -26.60
CA LEU A 609 -6.38 -9.72 -27.21
C LEU A 609 -7.53 -8.93 -27.86
N ARG A 610 -7.74 -7.66 -27.49
CA ARG A 610 -8.77 -6.76 -28.04
C ARG A 610 -10.18 -7.38 -27.99
N GLY A 611 -10.76 -7.72 -29.16
CA GLY A 611 -12.09 -8.35 -29.27
C GLY A 611 -12.09 -9.85 -28.91
N ASN A 612 -10.92 -10.50 -28.92
CA ASN A 612 -10.78 -11.95 -28.72
C ASN A 612 -10.64 -12.35 -27.24
N MET A 613 -11.03 -11.48 -26.32
CA MET A 613 -11.05 -11.76 -24.88
C MET A 613 -12.27 -12.63 -24.54
N THR A 614 -12.03 -13.93 -24.54
CA THR A 614 -12.93 -15.04 -24.22
C THR A 614 -12.36 -15.79 -23.02
N SER A 615 -13.16 -16.59 -22.34
CA SER A 615 -12.68 -17.31 -21.15
C SER A 615 -11.43 -18.18 -21.41
N ALA A 616 -11.45 -18.95 -22.50
CA ALA A 616 -10.32 -19.77 -22.96
C ALA A 616 -9.09 -18.96 -23.47
N SER A 617 -9.19 -17.64 -23.61
CA SER A 617 -8.04 -16.75 -23.86
C SER A 617 -7.57 -16.01 -22.61
N ILE A 618 -8.48 -15.69 -21.66
CA ILE A 618 -8.12 -15.15 -20.33
C ILE A 618 -7.32 -16.19 -19.54
N GLU A 619 -7.84 -17.42 -19.43
CA GLU A 619 -7.16 -18.53 -18.75
C GLU A 619 -5.77 -18.80 -19.36
N ARG A 620 -5.70 -18.85 -20.70
CA ARG A 620 -4.45 -19.07 -21.44
C ARG A 620 -3.44 -17.95 -21.21
N CYS A 621 -3.92 -16.70 -21.18
CA CYS A 621 -3.10 -15.54 -20.84
C CYS A 621 -2.49 -15.70 -19.45
N GLY A 622 -3.32 -15.95 -18.43
CA GLY A 622 -2.88 -16.17 -17.05
C GLY A 622 -1.86 -17.30 -16.92
N ARG A 623 -2.11 -18.46 -17.54
CA ARG A 623 -1.18 -19.61 -17.58
C ARG A 623 0.14 -19.29 -18.29
N SER A 624 0.14 -18.35 -19.25
CA SER A 624 1.35 -17.97 -20.02
C SER A 624 2.25 -16.95 -19.33
N LEU A 625 1.75 -16.23 -18.31
CA LEU A 625 2.47 -15.09 -17.68
C LEU A 625 3.88 -15.45 -17.22
N GLN A 626 4.07 -16.62 -16.59
CA GLN A 626 5.41 -17.03 -16.14
C GLN A 626 6.37 -17.24 -17.31
N GLY A 627 5.96 -17.99 -18.34
CA GLY A 627 6.81 -18.23 -19.52
C GLY A 627 7.13 -16.94 -20.28
N CYS A 628 6.19 -16.00 -20.35
CA CYS A 628 6.45 -14.66 -20.89
C CYS A 628 7.49 -13.89 -20.06
N ASN A 629 7.38 -13.93 -18.72
CA ASN A 629 8.37 -13.32 -17.83
C ASN A 629 9.76 -13.96 -18.00
N ASP A 630 9.85 -15.30 -18.05
CA ASP A 630 11.12 -16.03 -18.20
C ASP A 630 11.82 -15.70 -19.53
N ILE A 631 11.07 -15.55 -20.62
CA ILE A 631 11.58 -15.11 -21.92
C ILE A 631 12.09 -13.67 -21.85
N ILE A 632 11.35 -12.76 -21.22
CA ILE A 632 11.75 -11.35 -21.07
C ILE A 632 13.00 -11.22 -20.19
N ASP A 633 13.06 -11.92 -19.06
CA ASP A 633 14.23 -11.94 -18.16
C ASP A 633 15.46 -12.53 -18.88
N SER A 634 15.29 -13.62 -19.64
CA SER A 634 16.37 -14.25 -20.43
C SER A 634 16.89 -13.33 -21.53
N TYR A 635 15.99 -12.72 -22.30
CA TYR A 635 16.34 -11.78 -23.37
C TYR A 635 17.04 -10.53 -22.81
N THR A 636 16.51 -9.96 -21.72
CA THR A 636 17.11 -8.82 -21.02
C THR A 636 18.49 -9.17 -20.45
N THR A 637 18.67 -10.38 -19.92
CA THR A 637 19.96 -10.87 -19.45
C THR A 637 20.97 -10.97 -20.59
N GLY A 638 20.57 -11.53 -21.73
CA GLY A 638 21.40 -11.56 -22.94
C GLY A 638 21.79 -10.14 -23.40
N LEU A 639 20.83 -9.22 -23.54
CA LEU A 639 21.12 -7.83 -23.89
C LEU A 639 22.11 -7.16 -22.93
N ASN A 640 21.93 -7.35 -21.61
CA ASN A 640 22.83 -6.80 -20.60
C ASN A 640 24.25 -7.40 -20.66
N GLN A 641 24.40 -8.65 -21.13
CA GLN A 641 25.71 -9.27 -21.35
C GLN A 641 26.39 -8.75 -22.63
N PHE A 642 25.65 -8.55 -23.71
CA PHE A 642 26.20 -8.09 -24.99
C PHE A 642 26.47 -6.58 -25.05
N PHE A 643 25.54 -5.76 -24.56
CA PHE A 643 25.62 -4.29 -24.63
C PHE A 643 26.04 -3.62 -23.32
N GLY A 644 26.23 -4.41 -22.26
CA GLY A 644 26.30 -3.91 -20.89
C GLY A 644 24.90 -3.54 -20.35
N LYS A 645 24.76 -3.52 -19.03
CA LYS A 645 23.53 -3.04 -18.40
C LYS A 645 23.41 -1.52 -18.61
N PRO A 646 22.30 -0.99 -19.14
CA PRO A 646 22.14 0.45 -19.33
C PRO A 646 22.23 1.19 -17.98
N SER A 647 23.04 2.25 -17.96
CA SER A 647 23.21 3.10 -16.77
C SER A 647 22.00 4.02 -16.60
N ASN A 648 20.96 3.50 -15.94
CA ASN A 648 19.80 4.27 -15.50
C ASN A 648 20.20 5.23 -14.37
N THR A 649 20.89 6.31 -14.74
CA THR A 649 21.34 7.34 -13.82
C THR A 649 20.12 8.15 -13.38
N LYS A 650 19.62 7.93 -12.17
CA LYS A 650 18.56 8.79 -11.59
C LYS A 650 19.07 10.24 -11.59
N PRO A 651 18.32 11.21 -12.16
CA PRO A 651 18.71 12.62 -12.10
C PRO A 651 18.92 13.07 -10.65
N SER A 652 20.01 13.80 -10.38
CA SER A 652 20.30 14.29 -9.03
C SER A 652 19.33 15.41 -8.65
N ILE A 653 18.60 15.19 -7.56
CA ILE A 653 17.70 16.20 -6.96
C ILE A 653 18.42 17.23 -6.09
N GLN A 654 19.76 17.19 -6.00
CA GLN A 654 20.54 18.06 -5.11
C GLN A 654 20.25 19.55 -5.37
N LYS A 655 20.26 19.97 -6.64
CA LYS A 655 20.01 21.37 -7.01
C LYS A 655 18.63 21.85 -6.56
N ASP A 656 17.62 21.01 -6.66
CA ASP A 656 16.27 21.33 -6.20
C ASP A 656 16.23 21.47 -4.67
N ILE A 657 17.00 20.66 -3.94
CA ILE A 657 17.10 20.74 -2.47
C ILE A 657 17.84 22.01 -2.04
N ASP A 658 18.94 22.38 -2.72
CA ASP A 658 19.65 23.64 -2.47
C ASP A 658 18.72 24.85 -2.69
N ILE A 659 17.90 24.81 -3.76
CA ILE A 659 16.88 25.81 -4.06
C ILE A 659 15.77 25.80 -3.00
N LEU A 660 15.32 24.64 -2.53
CA LEU A 660 14.27 24.49 -1.52
C LEU A 660 14.70 25.09 -0.18
N VAL A 661 15.89 24.73 0.30
CA VAL A 661 16.46 25.25 1.55
C VAL A 661 16.61 26.77 1.45
N LYS A 662 17.24 27.28 0.38
CA LYS A 662 17.41 28.73 0.18
C LYS A 662 16.08 29.49 0.06
N HIS A 663 15.06 28.87 -0.53
CA HIS A 663 13.72 29.46 -0.69
C HIS A 663 12.96 29.54 0.64
N LEU A 664 13.13 28.57 1.53
CA LEU A 664 12.41 28.48 2.81
C LEU A 664 13.19 28.99 4.03
N GLN A 665 14.49 29.23 3.91
CA GLN A 665 15.30 29.75 5.01
C GLN A 665 14.77 31.08 5.61
N PRO A 666 14.31 32.08 4.82
CA PRO A 666 13.74 33.32 5.38
C PRO A 666 12.42 33.10 6.13
N GLU A 667 11.77 31.95 5.97
CA GLU A 667 10.49 31.64 6.58
C GLU A 667 10.61 31.15 8.03
N GLU A 668 11.84 30.92 8.53
CA GLU A 668 12.20 30.55 9.91
C GLU A 668 11.30 29.44 10.49
N LEU A 669 11.06 28.38 9.70
CA LEU A 669 10.01 27.37 9.94
C LEU A 669 10.13 26.61 11.27
N PHE A 670 11.33 26.49 11.82
CA PHE A 670 11.62 25.71 13.03
C PHE A 670 11.90 26.55 14.28
N GLN A 671 12.00 27.88 14.12
CA GLN A 671 12.11 28.84 15.21
C GLN A 671 10.72 29.08 15.82
N ASP A 672 10.65 29.20 17.14
CA ASP A 672 9.41 29.55 17.86
C ASP A 672 9.17 31.06 17.75
N ILE A 673 8.19 31.46 16.93
CA ILE A 673 7.84 32.87 16.69
C ILE A 673 6.32 33.03 16.91
N PRO A 674 5.91 33.46 18.11
CA PRO A 674 4.51 33.50 18.53
C PRO A 674 3.55 34.18 17.55
N GLY A 675 2.43 33.51 17.25
CA GLY A 675 1.31 34.06 16.47
C GLY A 675 1.47 34.02 14.95
N ARG A 676 2.49 33.36 14.39
CA ARG A 676 2.52 33.05 12.95
C ARG A 676 1.51 31.96 12.61
N CYS A 677 0.86 32.09 11.47
CA CYS A 677 0.02 31.04 10.89
C CYS A 677 0.07 31.07 9.36
N HIS A 678 -0.23 29.93 8.76
CA HIS A 678 -0.68 29.86 7.38
C HIS A 678 -2.19 30.13 7.35
N ARG A 679 -2.71 30.94 6.43
CA ARG A 679 -4.14 31.28 6.40
C ARG A 679 -5.03 30.04 6.19
N THR A 680 -4.54 29.04 5.46
CA THR A 680 -5.21 27.75 5.24
C THR A 680 -5.06 26.77 6.42
N PHE A 681 -4.12 27.03 7.34
CA PHE A 681 -3.80 26.19 8.50
C PHE A 681 -3.64 27.06 9.76
N ASP A 682 -4.71 27.77 10.12
CA ASP A 682 -4.79 28.74 11.22
C ASP A 682 -4.83 28.13 12.63
N SER A 683 -4.96 26.80 12.70
CA SER A 683 -5.26 26.03 13.92
C SER A 683 -4.69 24.59 13.85
N ILE A 684 -3.62 24.39 13.07
CA ILE A 684 -2.99 23.07 12.91
C ILE A 684 -2.13 22.72 14.13
N SER A 685 -2.39 21.57 14.73
CA SER A 685 -1.56 21.03 15.80
C SER A 685 -0.25 20.48 15.23
N SER A 686 0.84 20.65 15.97
CA SER A 686 2.11 19.98 15.70
C SER A 686 1.94 18.46 15.69
N ASN A 687 1.04 17.92 16.51
CA ASN A 687 0.72 16.49 16.61
C ASN A 687 -0.78 16.22 16.41
N CYS A 688 -1.12 15.53 15.31
CA CYS A 688 -2.51 15.17 15.01
C CYS A 688 -3.11 14.15 15.99
N LEU A 689 -2.28 13.34 16.66
CA LEU A 689 -2.75 12.33 17.63
C LEU A 689 -3.31 12.95 18.92
N THR A 690 -3.02 14.23 19.22
CA THR A 690 -3.65 14.97 20.34
C THR A 690 -5.17 15.09 20.20
N LYS A 691 -5.72 14.85 19.00
CA LYS A 691 -7.16 14.86 18.71
C LYS A 691 -7.82 13.48 18.82
N LEU A 692 -7.05 12.43 19.16
CA LEU A 692 -7.55 11.06 19.24
C LEU A 692 -8.17 10.78 20.61
N ASP A 693 -9.44 10.35 20.61
CA ASP A 693 -10.15 9.93 21.81
C ASP A 693 -9.68 8.53 22.26
N GLY A 694 -8.80 8.50 23.27
CA GLY A 694 -8.26 7.28 23.84
C GLY A 694 -9.31 6.37 24.50
N GLN A 695 -10.34 6.94 25.14
CA GLN A 695 -11.40 6.15 25.78
C GLN A 695 -12.27 5.45 24.75
N LYS A 696 -12.62 6.14 23.65
CA LYS A 696 -13.33 5.56 22.52
C LYS A 696 -12.51 4.50 21.79
N LEU A 697 -11.19 4.69 21.67
CA LEU A 697 -10.31 3.66 21.11
C LEU A 697 -10.19 2.43 22.02
N ASN A 698 -10.01 2.60 23.34
CA ASN A 698 -9.99 1.50 24.29
C ASN A 698 -11.33 0.72 24.32
N SER A 699 -12.44 1.45 24.26
CA SER A 699 -13.78 0.86 24.13
C SER A 699 -13.94 0.04 22.85
N TRP A 700 -13.35 0.51 21.73
CA TRP A 700 -13.36 -0.22 20.45
C TRP A 700 -12.45 -1.45 20.44
N LEU A 701 -11.31 -1.44 21.14
CA LEU A 701 -10.46 -2.63 21.31
C LEU A 701 -11.14 -3.71 22.16
N THR A 702 -12.02 -3.30 23.09
CA THR A 702 -12.77 -4.19 23.99
C THR A 702 -14.02 -4.80 23.33
N SER A 703 -14.48 -4.27 22.19
CA SER A 703 -15.76 -4.60 21.54
C SER A 703 -15.64 -5.53 20.34
#